data_AF-A0A7J3ZPB3-F1
#
_entry.id   AF-A0A7J3ZPB3-F1
#
_cell.length_a   1.000
_cell.length_b   1.000
_cell.length_c   1.000
_cell.angle_alpha   90.00
_cell.angle_beta   90.00
_cell.angle_gamma   90.00
#
_symmetry.space_group_name_H-M   'P 1'
#
loop_
_entity.id
_entity.type
_entity.pdbx_description
1 polymer ?
#
loop_
_entity_poly.entity_id
_entity_poly.type
_entity_poly.pdbx_seq_one_letter_code
_entity_poly.pdbx_strand_id
1 'polypeptide(L)'
;MLVAMVPTTFAQQAPKGSWVDEIVISVEQDEAKVVDMLLKNEIQAYFRDITDPELFSRVRASPDLWYATSYGLYFELTFNPYGPEFLTGKLNPFAIPRIREAMNYLVDRAYICDEIMAGMAVPKYTTLTPAFPDYARYAEVVKMIEKEYAYDLEKARAIITEEMLKLGAKLEGGKWYYKGEPVTLIFIIRIEDQRRQIGDYVASQLEKLGFTVDRQYKTSREAAPIWIRSNPAEGLWHLYTGGWIVTAVSRDEADNFGYFYTRRGRPDPLWQAYTPSAEFDEVAGKLWNREFATIEERDELMKKALTLSMKDSVRIWLVNQVAPWPARKELSLTYDLSGGFSGARLWPYTIRYVGEVGGTVKIATSDLFVEPVNPIAGSNWVYDHIYYDPLADPAVMPDPFTGLYWPQRVEKAEVYVLKGCPVSVTLDWVSLKFVDSITVPADAWYDWDAERQEIIYAPPGTTAKTKTVIYYDENLYDIKFNDGSKMSLADFIFKYIITFDRAKPESPVYDEAYIPAFEAFREYFKGFRIVSEKPLIIEYYSDMIYLDAEWIAADAAGIFYPAYAYGPGPWHIIAIGWLAEANNELAFSASKAEKTKVEQANYIAGPALGILEKYLDKAINEKFIPYANVLGKYVTEAEALERYNNLKRWYESKGHFLVGNGPVYLEKVDTTARIVVLKANREFVDTADKWLKFSEPMIPEVKITLEPTILRGLPSEVDVSVTFKGQPYSTRDIQFIKYVIIGPMGEPLVGSAEPIVDGLWRIIIEPEKTVVLPSGPVSIDVIVVSKLVGMPVMTTGVTTIMSISEYLDSELAKAKVDYEAKISGLRGELTDKVDELSSKIDSLSSMVNTLTAIAVVSIIIAIISVALQFVRRK
;
A
#
# COMPACT_ATOMS: atom_id res chain seq x y z
N MET A 1 43.71 -35.00 23.99
CA MET A 1 42.99 -33.72 24.07
C MET A 1 43.65 -32.75 23.12
N LEU A 2 43.10 -32.59 21.92
CA LEU A 2 43.43 -31.51 20.99
C LEU A 2 42.15 -30.69 20.85
N VAL A 3 42.17 -29.49 21.41
CA VAL A 3 41.10 -28.50 21.27
C VAL A 3 41.19 -27.97 19.85
N ALA A 4 40.19 -28.28 19.03
CA ALA A 4 40.05 -27.68 17.70
C ALA A 4 39.70 -26.20 17.89
N MET A 5 40.61 -25.32 17.50
CA MET A 5 40.33 -23.89 17.33
C MET A 5 39.24 -23.74 16.27
N VAL A 6 38.06 -23.28 16.69
CA VAL A 6 37.05 -22.75 15.78
C VAL A 6 37.65 -21.47 15.19
N PRO A 7 37.75 -21.33 13.85
CA PRO A 7 38.18 -20.07 13.27
C PRO A 7 37.13 -19.01 13.59
N THR A 8 37.53 -18.01 14.37
CA THR A 8 36.82 -16.75 14.52
C THR A 8 36.83 -16.05 13.15
N THR A 9 35.77 -16.23 12.37
CA THR A 9 35.47 -15.33 11.25
C THR A 9 35.16 -13.97 11.85
N PHE A 10 36.11 -13.04 11.78
CA PHE A 10 35.83 -11.62 12.05
C PHE A 10 34.73 -11.17 11.08
N ALA A 11 33.59 -10.72 11.61
CA ALA A 11 32.58 -10.06 10.80
C ALA A 11 33.24 -8.87 10.08
N GLN A 12 33.13 -8.83 8.75
CA GLN A 12 33.71 -7.75 7.95
C GLN A 12 33.07 -6.42 8.38
N GLN A 13 33.89 -5.41 8.67
CA GLN A 13 33.39 -4.10 9.08
C GLN A 13 32.51 -3.51 7.98
N ALA A 14 31.30 -3.06 8.35
CA ALA A 14 30.38 -2.42 7.42
C ALA A 14 31.05 -1.19 6.77
N PRO A 15 31.02 -1.04 5.43
CA PRO A 15 31.62 0.11 4.78
C PRO A 15 30.77 1.37 5.04
N LYS A 16 31.32 2.53 4.69
CA LYS A 16 30.53 3.76 4.56
C LYS A 16 29.78 3.78 3.23
N GLY A 17 28.58 4.36 3.24
CA GLY A 17 27.69 4.42 2.09
C GLY A 17 26.98 3.09 1.83
N SER A 18 26.64 2.81 0.56
CA SER A 18 26.01 1.53 0.18
C SER A 18 26.92 0.33 0.43
N TRP A 19 26.37 -0.87 0.66
CA TRP A 19 27.20 -2.07 0.82
C TRP A 19 27.94 -2.44 -0.47
N VAL A 20 27.24 -2.38 -1.59
CA VAL A 20 27.76 -2.73 -2.93
C VAL A 20 28.61 -1.58 -3.47
N ASP A 21 29.55 -1.86 -4.38
CA ASP A 21 30.43 -0.85 -4.95
C ASP A 21 29.76 -0.08 -6.09
N GLU A 22 28.94 -0.77 -6.88
CA GLU A 22 28.35 -0.26 -8.11
C GLU A 22 26.95 -0.84 -8.33
N ILE A 23 26.04 0.00 -8.83
CA ILE A 23 24.70 -0.39 -9.24
C ILE A 23 24.51 0.07 -10.69
N VAL A 24 24.16 -0.86 -11.57
CA VAL A 24 23.87 -0.61 -12.98
C VAL A 24 22.38 -0.81 -13.21
N ILE A 25 21.68 0.24 -13.65
CA ILE A 25 20.24 0.21 -13.91
C ILE A 25 20.03 0.29 -15.43
N SER A 26 19.24 -0.63 -15.97
CA SER A 26 18.92 -0.71 -17.41
C SER A 26 17.42 -0.95 -17.65
N VAL A 27 16.95 -0.64 -18.86
CA VAL A 27 15.55 -0.89 -19.24
C VAL A 27 15.35 -2.29 -19.84
N GLU A 28 14.36 -3.02 -19.34
CA GLU A 28 13.76 -4.20 -19.97
C GLU A 28 12.26 -4.23 -19.67
N GLN A 29 11.43 -4.34 -20.71
CA GLN A 29 9.97 -4.29 -20.60
C GLN A 29 9.32 -5.67 -20.72
N ASP A 30 10.00 -6.63 -21.34
CA ASP A 30 9.50 -7.99 -21.49
C ASP A 30 9.70 -8.76 -20.18
N GLU A 31 8.61 -8.93 -19.40
CA GLU A 31 8.63 -9.65 -18.12
C GLU A 31 9.18 -11.08 -18.26
N ALA A 32 8.91 -11.77 -19.37
CA ALA A 32 9.40 -13.14 -19.57
C ALA A 32 10.92 -13.15 -19.73
N LYS A 33 11.46 -12.18 -20.47
CA LYS A 33 12.91 -11.97 -20.59
C LYS A 33 13.54 -11.56 -19.25
N VAL A 34 12.90 -10.69 -18.47
CA VAL A 34 13.36 -10.32 -17.12
C VAL A 34 13.49 -11.55 -16.22
N VAL A 35 12.45 -12.41 -16.16
CA VAL A 35 12.49 -13.64 -15.36
C VAL A 35 13.62 -14.55 -15.82
N ASP A 36 13.85 -14.69 -17.12
CA ASP A 36 14.97 -15.46 -17.66
C ASP A 36 16.33 -14.86 -17.27
N MET A 37 16.48 -13.54 -17.33
CA MET A 37 17.70 -12.82 -16.93
C MET A 37 17.99 -12.99 -15.44
N LEU A 38 16.97 -12.95 -14.58
CA LEU A 38 17.08 -13.25 -13.15
C LEU A 38 17.51 -14.70 -12.90
N LEU A 39 16.91 -15.67 -13.59
CA LEU A 39 17.28 -17.09 -13.44
C LEU A 39 18.73 -17.35 -13.88
N LYS A 40 19.20 -16.65 -14.92
CA LYS A 40 20.58 -16.72 -15.43
C LYS A 40 21.58 -15.84 -14.65
N ASN A 41 21.12 -15.10 -13.65
CA ASN A 41 21.92 -14.12 -12.88
C ASN A 41 22.56 -13.03 -13.76
N GLU A 42 21.91 -12.66 -14.87
CA GLU A 42 22.31 -11.54 -15.72
C GLU A 42 21.92 -10.18 -15.09
N ILE A 43 20.84 -10.19 -14.30
CA ILE A 43 20.41 -9.12 -13.38
C ILE A 43 20.09 -9.71 -12.01
N GLN A 44 20.13 -8.87 -10.97
CA GLN A 44 19.91 -9.27 -9.59
C GLN A 44 18.55 -8.86 -9.03
N ALA A 45 17.92 -7.81 -9.56
CA ALA A 45 16.58 -7.38 -9.15
C ALA A 45 15.83 -6.74 -10.31
N TYR A 46 14.50 -6.85 -10.28
CA TYR A 46 13.62 -6.11 -11.17
C TYR A 46 12.85 -5.07 -10.37
N PHE A 47 13.05 -3.80 -10.69
CA PHE A 47 12.43 -2.64 -10.03
C PHE A 47 11.06 -2.33 -10.65
N ARG A 48 10.29 -3.40 -10.88
CA ARG A 48 8.88 -3.40 -11.25
C ARG A 48 8.28 -4.74 -10.81
N ASP A 49 6.99 -4.75 -10.53
CA ASP A 49 6.23 -5.96 -10.26
C ASP A 49 6.06 -6.84 -11.50
N ILE A 50 5.91 -8.16 -11.28
CA ILE A 50 5.50 -9.11 -12.32
C ILE A 50 3.98 -9.16 -12.36
N THR A 51 3.40 -8.82 -13.50
CA THR A 51 1.96 -8.78 -13.69
C THR A 51 1.40 -10.07 -14.29
N ASP A 52 2.25 -10.89 -14.92
CA ASP A 52 1.85 -12.19 -15.47
C ASP A 52 1.85 -13.31 -14.40
N PRO A 53 0.72 -13.99 -14.15
CA PRO A 53 0.62 -15.05 -13.14
C PRO A 53 1.47 -16.30 -13.42
N GLU A 54 1.66 -16.66 -14.69
CA GLU A 54 2.47 -17.82 -15.09
C GLU A 54 3.95 -17.51 -14.84
N LEU A 55 4.39 -16.30 -15.17
CA LEU A 55 5.74 -15.83 -14.84
C LEU A 55 5.95 -15.74 -13.33
N PHE A 56 4.99 -15.23 -12.57
CA PHE A 56 5.11 -15.22 -11.10
C PHE A 56 5.16 -16.64 -10.52
N SER A 57 4.43 -17.59 -11.08
CA SER A 57 4.51 -19.00 -10.67
C SER A 57 5.91 -19.57 -10.87
N ARG A 58 6.60 -19.19 -11.97
CA ARG A 58 8.02 -19.55 -12.19
C ARG A 58 8.94 -18.90 -11.17
N VAL A 59 8.74 -17.62 -10.84
CA VAL A 59 9.51 -16.90 -9.81
C VAL A 59 9.34 -17.60 -8.45
N ARG A 60 8.10 -17.86 -8.04
CA ARG A 60 7.75 -18.49 -6.75
C ARG A 60 8.31 -19.90 -6.61
N ALA A 61 8.34 -20.67 -7.69
CA ALA A 61 8.88 -22.03 -7.69
C ALA A 61 10.42 -22.09 -7.74
N SER A 62 11.08 -20.98 -8.08
CA SER A 62 12.54 -20.97 -8.23
C SER A 62 13.25 -20.98 -6.86
N PRO A 63 14.20 -21.90 -6.63
CA PRO A 63 15.02 -21.87 -5.42
C PRO A 63 16.11 -20.80 -5.47
N ASP A 64 16.25 -20.07 -6.58
CA ASP A 64 17.29 -19.04 -6.78
C ASP A 64 16.78 -17.61 -6.67
N LEU A 65 15.45 -17.45 -6.61
CA LEU A 65 14.79 -16.16 -6.53
C LEU A 65 14.03 -16.04 -5.20
N TRP A 66 13.89 -14.81 -4.73
CA TRP A 66 12.89 -14.41 -3.75
C TRP A 66 12.07 -13.26 -4.33
N TYR A 67 10.98 -12.91 -3.66
CA TYR A 67 10.18 -11.78 -4.06
C TYR A 67 9.67 -11.02 -2.84
N ALA A 68 9.62 -9.70 -2.99
CA ALA A 68 8.86 -8.83 -2.10
C ALA A 68 7.40 -8.77 -2.57
N THR A 69 6.51 -8.32 -1.68
CA THR A 69 5.10 -8.09 -1.99
C THR A 69 4.71 -6.70 -1.56
N SER A 70 4.03 -5.97 -2.45
CA SER A 70 3.49 -4.63 -2.15
C SER A 70 2.00 -4.54 -2.46
N TYR A 71 1.34 -3.55 -1.86
CA TYR A 71 -0.12 -3.42 -1.79
C TYR A 71 -0.64 -2.04 -2.20
N GLY A 72 0.19 -1.20 -2.80
CA GLY A 72 -0.12 0.20 -3.11
C GLY A 72 -0.99 0.41 -4.35
N LEU A 73 -1.29 -0.61 -5.15
CA LEU A 73 -2.00 -0.47 -6.42
C LEU A 73 -3.41 -1.09 -6.36
N TYR A 74 -4.42 -0.37 -6.85
CA TYR A 74 -5.80 -0.87 -6.88
C TYR A 74 -6.56 -0.43 -8.13
N PHE A 75 -7.57 -1.22 -8.51
CA PHE A 75 -8.43 -0.98 -9.66
C PHE A 75 -9.88 -0.69 -9.27
N GLU A 76 -10.54 0.12 -10.08
CA GLU A 76 -11.93 0.57 -9.88
C GLU A 76 -12.68 0.76 -11.20
N LEU A 77 -14.00 0.86 -11.12
CA LEU A 77 -14.82 1.39 -12.20
C LEU A 77 -15.25 2.81 -11.83
N THR A 78 -14.92 3.75 -12.71
CA THR A 78 -15.38 5.14 -12.61
C THR A 78 -16.61 5.31 -13.48
N PHE A 79 -17.64 5.98 -12.96
CA PHE A 79 -18.85 6.31 -13.72
C PHE A 79 -18.88 7.79 -14.11
N ASN A 80 -19.48 8.06 -15.27
CA ASN A 80 -19.91 9.41 -15.64
C ASN A 80 -21.23 9.71 -14.90
N PRO A 81 -21.27 10.66 -13.96
CA PRO A 81 -22.46 10.93 -13.16
C PRO A 81 -23.45 11.91 -13.82
N TYR A 82 -23.11 12.52 -14.96
CA TYR A 82 -23.97 13.53 -15.59
C TYR A 82 -25.23 12.90 -16.18
N GLY A 83 -26.41 13.49 -15.92
CA GLY A 83 -27.64 13.07 -16.59
C GLY A 83 -28.92 13.43 -15.82
N PRO A 84 -30.02 12.69 -16.06
CA PRO A 84 -30.08 11.38 -16.70
C PRO A 84 -29.97 11.39 -18.23
N GLU A 85 -30.04 12.54 -18.89
CA GLU A 85 -29.75 12.66 -20.32
C GLU A 85 -28.46 13.45 -20.54
N PHE A 86 -27.60 13.00 -21.44
CA PHE A 86 -26.49 13.80 -21.94
C PHE A 86 -27.00 14.95 -22.83
N LEU A 87 -26.12 15.88 -23.20
CA LEU A 87 -26.45 16.93 -24.19
C LEU A 87 -26.86 16.37 -25.56
N THR A 88 -26.51 15.11 -25.83
CA THR A 88 -26.93 14.37 -27.03
C THR A 88 -28.38 13.87 -26.98
N GLY A 89 -29.07 13.97 -25.84
CA GLY A 89 -30.39 13.40 -25.59
C GLY A 89 -30.40 11.90 -25.30
N LYS A 90 -29.22 11.25 -25.29
CA LYS A 90 -29.07 9.84 -24.92
C LYS A 90 -29.12 9.67 -23.41
N LEU A 91 -29.76 8.59 -22.96
CA LEU A 91 -29.87 8.24 -21.55
C LEU A 91 -28.52 7.80 -20.96
N ASN A 92 -28.13 8.41 -19.85
CA ASN A 92 -27.08 7.92 -18.96
C ASN A 92 -27.72 7.33 -17.69
N PRO A 93 -27.82 6.00 -17.56
CA PRO A 93 -28.38 5.40 -16.36
C PRO A 93 -27.51 5.63 -15.11
N PHE A 94 -26.20 5.86 -15.28
CA PHE A 94 -25.27 6.06 -14.16
C PHE A 94 -25.38 7.46 -13.52
N ALA A 95 -26.23 8.34 -14.04
CA ALA A 95 -26.63 9.55 -13.31
C ALA A 95 -27.41 9.24 -12.04
N ILE A 96 -28.05 8.05 -11.96
CA ILE A 96 -28.87 7.63 -10.82
C ILE A 96 -28.01 6.86 -9.80
N PRO A 97 -27.85 7.35 -8.56
CA PRO A 97 -27.03 6.69 -7.54
C PRO A 97 -27.45 5.24 -7.26
N ARG A 98 -28.75 4.93 -7.22
CA ARG A 98 -29.23 3.54 -7.03
C ARG A 98 -28.78 2.57 -8.14
N ILE A 99 -28.64 3.04 -9.38
CA ILE A 99 -28.09 2.21 -10.47
C ILE A 99 -26.60 1.99 -10.25
N ARG A 100 -25.85 3.02 -9.85
CA ARG A 100 -24.42 2.89 -9.53
C ARG A 100 -24.18 1.98 -8.33
N GLU A 101 -24.94 2.14 -7.26
CA GLU A 101 -24.91 1.27 -6.08
C GLU A 101 -25.16 -0.19 -6.48
N ALA A 102 -26.13 -0.43 -7.37
CA ALA A 102 -26.46 -1.76 -7.86
C ALA A 102 -25.30 -2.46 -8.58
N MET A 103 -24.35 -1.68 -9.13
CA MET A 103 -23.15 -2.23 -9.76
C MET A 103 -22.24 -2.97 -8.79
N ASN A 104 -22.29 -2.65 -7.48
CA ASN A 104 -21.53 -3.41 -6.48
C ASN A 104 -21.97 -4.88 -6.41
N TYR A 105 -23.27 -5.16 -6.56
CA TYR A 105 -23.81 -6.52 -6.59
C TYR A 105 -23.60 -7.19 -7.95
N LEU A 106 -23.47 -6.41 -9.03
CA LEU A 106 -23.29 -6.92 -10.39
C LEU A 106 -21.88 -7.50 -10.62
N VAL A 107 -20.88 -7.02 -9.89
CA VAL A 107 -19.49 -7.35 -10.12
C VAL A 107 -19.00 -8.38 -9.10
N ASP A 108 -18.62 -9.56 -9.58
CA ASP A 108 -18.00 -10.59 -8.76
C ASP A 108 -16.51 -10.31 -8.56
N ARG A 109 -16.18 -9.71 -7.42
CA ARG A 109 -14.79 -9.38 -7.07
C ARG A 109 -13.96 -10.63 -6.78
N ALA A 110 -14.56 -11.71 -6.30
CA ALA A 110 -13.86 -12.98 -6.07
C ALA A 110 -13.44 -13.58 -7.42
N TYR A 111 -14.36 -13.63 -8.39
CA TYR A 111 -14.03 -14.04 -9.76
C TYR A 111 -12.92 -13.18 -10.37
N ILE A 112 -12.96 -11.86 -10.20
CA ILE A 112 -11.87 -10.99 -10.71
C ILE A 112 -10.53 -11.36 -10.04
N CYS A 113 -10.50 -11.54 -8.72
CA CYS A 113 -9.26 -11.88 -8.00
C CYS A 113 -8.73 -13.26 -8.38
N ASP A 114 -9.60 -14.27 -8.47
CA ASP A 114 -9.20 -15.66 -8.64
C ASP A 114 -8.92 -16.00 -10.11
N GLU A 115 -9.74 -15.52 -11.05
CA GLU A 115 -9.68 -15.93 -12.46
C GLU A 115 -8.94 -14.92 -13.33
N ILE A 116 -9.07 -13.60 -13.07
CA ILE A 116 -8.42 -12.57 -13.89
C ILE A 116 -7.07 -12.16 -13.30
N MET A 117 -7.02 -11.93 -11.99
CA MET A 117 -5.79 -11.58 -11.28
C MET A 117 -4.99 -12.81 -10.83
N ALA A 118 -5.55 -14.03 -10.99
CA ALA A 118 -4.92 -15.30 -10.67
C ALA A 118 -4.31 -15.35 -9.24
N GLY A 119 -5.05 -14.83 -8.26
CA GLY A 119 -4.65 -14.77 -6.86
C GLY A 119 -3.61 -13.70 -6.51
N MET A 120 -3.25 -12.81 -7.45
CA MET A 120 -2.35 -11.66 -7.23
C MET A 120 -3.12 -10.38 -6.86
N ALA A 121 -4.32 -10.53 -6.31
CA ALA A 121 -5.11 -9.43 -5.78
C ALA A 121 -6.11 -9.93 -4.73
N VAL A 122 -6.60 -9.01 -3.90
CA VAL A 122 -7.70 -9.24 -2.96
C VAL A 122 -8.89 -8.35 -3.30
N PRO A 123 -10.13 -8.77 -3.01
CA PRO A 123 -11.30 -7.94 -3.20
C PRO A 123 -11.19 -6.61 -2.46
N LYS A 124 -11.55 -5.51 -3.13
CA LYS A 124 -11.62 -4.17 -2.51
C LYS A 124 -13.02 -3.62 -2.70
N TYR A 125 -13.69 -3.27 -1.61
CA TYR A 125 -15.07 -2.77 -1.62
C TYR A 125 -15.16 -1.27 -1.33
N THR A 126 -14.25 -0.75 -0.52
CA THR A 126 -14.24 0.64 -0.07
C THR A 126 -12.97 1.34 -0.54
N THR A 127 -12.91 2.65 -0.32
CA THR A 127 -11.70 3.41 -0.66
C THR A 127 -10.50 3.05 0.23
N LEU A 128 -10.73 2.43 1.40
CA LEU A 128 -9.66 2.03 2.32
C LEU A 128 -8.86 0.86 1.77
N THR A 129 -7.55 0.91 1.90
CA THR A 129 -6.64 -0.14 1.43
C THR A 129 -6.63 -1.29 2.43
N PRO A 130 -6.99 -2.53 2.03
CA PRO A 130 -7.08 -3.66 2.97
C PRO A 130 -5.81 -3.93 3.76
N ALA A 131 -4.65 -3.61 3.17
CA ALA A 131 -3.34 -3.78 3.77
C ALA A 131 -2.86 -2.59 4.62
N PHE A 132 -3.67 -1.55 4.86
CA PHE A 132 -3.26 -0.35 5.62
C PHE A 132 -4.05 -0.17 6.94
N PRO A 133 -3.54 0.66 7.88
CA PRO A 133 -4.07 0.75 9.24
C PRO A 133 -5.55 1.15 9.33
N ASP A 134 -6.05 2.04 8.48
CA ASP A 134 -7.45 2.50 8.57
C ASP A 134 -8.45 1.38 8.26
N TYR A 135 -8.14 0.44 7.35
CA TYR A 135 -8.99 -0.74 7.16
C TYR A 135 -9.12 -1.55 8.46
N ALA A 136 -8.01 -1.74 9.18
CA ALA A 136 -8.01 -2.47 10.46
C ALA A 136 -8.75 -1.72 11.57
N ARG A 137 -8.68 -0.38 11.58
CA ARG A 137 -9.39 0.45 12.57
C ARG A 137 -10.91 0.31 12.43
N TYR A 138 -11.41 0.23 11.20
CA TYR A 138 -12.84 0.19 10.86
C TYR A 138 -13.31 -1.17 10.30
N ALA A 139 -12.57 -2.24 10.60
CA ALA A 139 -12.81 -3.55 10.00
C ALA A 139 -14.24 -4.06 10.25
N GLU A 140 -14.86 -3.72 11.37
CA GLU A 140 -16.24 -4.09 11.67
C GLU A 140 -17.23 -3.52 10.64
N VAL A 141 -17.07 -2.26 10.23
CA VAL A 141 -17.94 -1.63 9.23
C VAL A 141 -17.60 -2.14 7.84
N VAL A 142 -16.31 -2.28 7.53
CA VAL A 142 -15.88 -2.77 6.22
C VAL A 142 -16.34 -4.21 5.98
N LYS A 143 -16.24 -5.10 6.98
CA LYS A 143 -16.74 -6.48 6.87
C LYS A 143 -18.26 -6.54 6.68
N MET A 144 -19.01 -5.64 7.32
CA MET A 144 -20.44 -5.52 7.08
C MET A 144 -20.75 -5.05 5.65
N ILE A 145 -19.99 -4.08 5.12
CA ILE A 145 -20.09 -3.66 3.71
C ILE A 145 -19.76 -4.81 2.76
N GLU A 146 -18.68 -5.57 3.02
CA GLU A 146 -18.29 -6.73 2.20
C GLU A 146 -19.40 -7.79 2.15
N LYS A 147 -20.05 -8.06 3.29
CA LYS A 147 -21.19 -8.97 3.38
C LYS A 147 -22.43 -8.40 2.69
N GLU A 148 -22.76 -7.12 2.93
CA GLU A 148 -23.95 -6.49 2.37
C GLU A 148 -23.89 -6.42 0.85
N TYR A 149 -22.74 -6.01 0.30
CA TYR A 149 -22.51 -5.80 -1.13
C TYR A 149 -21.84 -7.00 -1.82
N ALA A 150 -21.92 -8.19 -1.23
CA ALA A 150 -21.50 -9.43 -1.87
C ALA A 150 -22.19 -9.62 -3.23
N TYR A 151 -21.53 -10.34 -4.15
CA TYR A 151 -22.04 -10.57 -5.50
C TYR A 151 -23.45 -11.18 -5.49
N ASP A 152 -24.39 -10.50 -6.14
CA ASP A 152 -25.78 -10.92 -6.30
C ASP A 152 -26.34 -10.33 -7.61
N LEU A 153 -26.16 -11.09 -8.69
CA LEU A 153 -26.58 -10.70 -10.03
C LEU A 153 -28.09 -10.43 -10.11
N GLU A 154 -28.91 -11.18 -9.38
CA GLU A 154 -30.36 -11.05 -9.45
C GLU A 154 -30.86 -9.84 -8.67
N LYS A 155 -30.25 -9.53 -7.53
CA LYS A 155 -30.49 -8.26 -6.82
C LYS A 155 -30.07 -7.06 -7.68
N ALA A 156 -28.90 -7.12 -8.32
CA ALA A 156 -28.46 -6.08 -9.26
C ALA A 156 -29.47 -5.88 -10.39
N ARG A 157 -29.90 -6.98 -11.03
CA ARG A 157 -30.89 -6.98 -12.11
C ARG A 157 -32.21 -6.37 -11.64
N ALA A 158 -32.72 -6.74 -10.47
CA ALA A 158 -33.96 -6.23 -9.93
C ALA A 158 -33.91 -4.69 -9.73
N ILE A 159 -32.87 -4.19 -9.07
CA ILE A 159 -32.70 -2.75 -8.80
C ILE A 159 -32.54 -1.96 -10.10
N ILE A 160 -31.66 -2.42 -11.01
CA ILE A 160 -31.41 -1.74 -12.28
C ILE A 160 -32.67 -1.73 -13.14
N THR A 161 -33.41 -2.84 -13.19
CA THR A 161 -34.68 -2.92 -13.95
C THR A 161 -35.71 -1.93 -13.39
N GLU A 162 -35.87 -1.87 -12.07
CA GLU A 162 -36.77 -0.92 -11.40
C GLU A 162 -36.45 0.54 -11.78
N GLU A 163 -35.18 0.94 -11.68
CA GLU A 163 -34.75 2.31 -11.96
C GLU A 163 -34.80 2.64 -13.46
N MET A 164 -34.44 1.70 -14.35
CA MET A 164 -34.55 1.90 -15.80
C MET A 164 -36.00 2.13 -16.24
N LEU A 165 -36.96 1.44 -15.65
CA LEU A 165 -38.39 1.68 -15.91
C LEU A 165 -38.83 3.07 -15.42
N LYS A 166 -38.35 3.54 -14.26
CA LYS A 166 -38.61 4.91 -13.76
C LYS A 166 -38.02 5.99 -14.67
N LEU A 167 -36.87 5.71 -15.28
CA LEU A 167 -36.25 6.57 -16.29
C LEU A 167 -37.03 6.60 -17.61
N GLY A 168 -38.07 5.77 -17.78
CA GLY A 168 -38.87 5.71 -19.00
C GLY A 168 -38.26 4.82 -20.09
N ALA A 169 -37.24 4.02 -19.77
CA ALA A 169 -36.72 3.00 -20.66
C ALA A 169 -37.63 1.76 -20.66
N LYS A 170 -37.58 0.98 -21.73
CA LYS A 170 -38.34 -0.26 -21.91
C LYS A 170 -37.41 -1.41 -22.25
N LEU A 171 -37.68 -2.59 -21.68
CA LEU A 171 -36.95 -3.81 -22.01
C LEU A 171 -37.72 -4.56 -23.12
N GLU A 172 -37.23 -4.47 -24.36
CA GLU A 172 -37.86 -5.07 -25.54
C GLU A 172 -36.87 -6.02 -26.21
N GLY A 173 -37.28 -7.27 -26.47
CA GLY A 173 -36.39 -8.28 -27.06
C GLY A 173 -35.13 -8.57 -26.23
N GLY A 174 -35.19 -8.38 -24.90
CA GLY A 174 -34.04 -8.53 -24.01
C GLY A 174 -33.03 -7.38 -24.08
N LYS A 175 -33.37 -6.26 -24.73
CA LYS A 175 -32.53 -5.05 -24.79
C LYS A 175 -33.26 -3.82 -24.27
N TRP A 176 -32.55 -2.93 -23.59
CA TRP A 176 -33.09 -1.65 -23.12
C TRP A 176 -33.21 -0.65 -24.26
N TYR A 177 -34.36 -0.01 -24.38
CA TYR A 177 -34.65 1.08 -25.30
C TYR A 177 -35.10 2.33 -24.55
N TYR A 178 -34.62 3.49 -24.99
CA TYR A 178 -35.03 4.80 -24.50
C TYR A 178 -35.33 5.70 -25.69
N LYS A 179 -36.52 6.34 -25.70
CA LYS A 179 -36.98 7.18 -26.83
C LYS A 179 -36.87 6.51 -28.22
N GLY A 180 -37.02 5.18 -28.28
CA GLY A 180 -36.96 4.40 -29.53
C GLY A 180 -35.56 3.95 -29.95
N GLU A 181 -34.50 4.31 -29.22
CA GLU A 181 -33.13 3.88 -29.49
C GLU A 181 -32.61 2.91 -28.41
N PRO A 182 -31.75 1.93 -28.76
CA PRO A 182 -31.08 1.10 -27.76
C PRO A 182 -30.23 1.92 -26.78
N VAL A 183 -30.35 1.63 -25.49
CA VAL A 183 -29.48 2.22 -24.46
C VAL A 183 -28.07 1.64 -24.63
N THR A 184 -27.18 2.43 -25.22
CA THR A 184 -25.79 2.05 -25.52
C THR A 184 -24.82 2.70 -24.54
N LEU A 185 -24.17 1.88 -23.71
CA LEU A 185 -23.18 2.28 -22.74
C LEU A 185 -21.79 2.29 -23.38
N ILE A 186 -21.17 3.46 -23.48
CA ILE A 186 -19.80 3.61 -23.98
C ILE A 186 -18.83 3.33 -22.82
N PHE A 187 -18.12 2.21 -22.89
CA PHE A 187 -17.21 1.75 -21.85
C PHE A 187 -15.76 1.87 -22.32
N ILE A 188 -15.01 2.80 -21.73
CA ILE A 188 -13.57 2.94 -21.98
C ILE A 188 -12.81 1.90 -21.16
N ILE A 189 -12.11 1.00 -21.85
CA ILE A 189 -11.38 -0.13 -21.26
C ILE A 189 -9.88 0.08 -21.48
N ARG A 190 -9.11 0.11 -20.38
CA ARG A 190 -7.64 0.19 -20.39
C ARG A 190 -7.04 -1.12 -20.90
N ILE A 191 -5.93 -1.03 -21.65
CA ILE A 191 -5.34 -2.19 -22.34
C ILE A 191 -3.95 -2.59 -21.86
N GLU A 192 -3.34 -1.79 -20.97
CA GLU A 192 -1.97 -2.00 -20.54
C GLU A 192 -1.80 -3.10 -19.48
N ASP A 193 -2.88 -3.56 -18.87
CA ASP A 193 -2.88 -4.54 -17.78
C ASP A 193 -4.24 -5.29 -17.69
N GLN A 194 -4.46 -6.01 -16.58
CA GLN A 194 -5.64 -6.84 -16.31
C GLN A 194 -6.97 -6.06 -16.38
N ARG A 195 -6.94 -4.71 -16.35
CA ARG A 195 -8.14 -3.89 -16.58
C ARG A 195 -8.81 -4.20 -17.91
N ARG A 196 -8.09 -4.70 -18.92
CA ARG A 196 -8.70 -5.17 -20.17
C ARG A 196 -9.69 -6.30 -19.93
N GLN A 197 -9.22 -7.38 -19.28
CA GLN A 197 -10.03 -8.57 -18.98
C GLN A 197 -11.17 -8.24 -18.02
N ILE A 198 -10.89 -7.37 -17.02
CA ILE A 198 -11.92 -6.85 -16.11
C ILE A 198 -13.00 -6.09 -16.90
N GLY A 199 -12.60 -5.20 -17.81
CA GLY A 199 -13.53 -4.44 -18.65
C GLY A 199 -14.39 -5.36 -19.52
N ASP A 200 -13.80 -6.40 -20.11
CA ASP A 200 -14.52 -7.39 -20.90
C ASP A 200 -15.52 -8.20 -20.05
N TYR A 201 -15.14 -8.59 -18.84
CA TYR A 201 -16.03 -9.25 -17.88
C TYR A 201 -17.22 -8.35 -17.51
N VAL A 202 -16.96 -7.11 -17.10
CA VAL A 202 -18.00 -6.14 -16.68
C VAL A 202 -18.94 -5.81 -17.84
N ALA A 203 -18.41 -5.59 -19.05
CA ALA A 203 -19.21 -5.36 -20.24
C ALA A 203 -20.17 -6.54 -20.50
N SER A 204 -19.67 -7.77 -20.36
CA SER A 204 -20.47 -8.97 -20.52
C SER A 204 -21.57 -9.11 -19.45
N GLN A 205 -21.31 -8.67 -18.21
CA GLN A 205 -22.36 -8.62 -17.17
C GLN A 205 -23.44 -7.59 -17.53
N LEU A 206 -23.07 -6.39 -17.97
CA LEU A 206 -24.03 -5.36 -18.42
C LEU A 206 -24.88 -5.83 -19.60
N GLU A 207 -24.28 -6.53 -20.57
CA GLU A 207 -24.98 -7.12 -21.71
C GLU A 207 -26.04 -8.16 -21.28
N LYS A 208 -25.77 -8.96 -20.24
CA LYS A 208 -26.74 -9.90 -19.63
C LYS A 208 -27.93 -9.20 -18.96
N LEU A 209 -27.80 -7.91 -18.62
CA LEU A 209 -28.88 -7.08 -18.06
C LEU A 209 -29.67 -6.37 -19.17
N GLY A 210 -29.32 -6.56 -20.43
CA GLY A 210 -30.01 -6.01 -21.59
C GLY A 210 -29.44 -4.69 -22.11
N PHE A 211 -28.33 -4.19 -21.56
CA PHE A 211 -27.65 -3.04 -22.17
C PHE A 211 -26.97 -3.42 -23.48
N THR A 212 -26.80 -2.44 -24.36
CA THR A 212 -25.82 -2.52 -25.45
C THR A 212 -24.54 -1.86 -24.94
N VAL A 213 -23.37 -2.47 -25.13
CA VAL A 213 -22.10 -1.92 -24.67
C VAL A 213 -21.19 -1.66 -25.86
N ASP A 214 -20.73 -0.43 -25.99
CA ASP A 214 -19.67 -0.03 -26.92
C ASP A 214 -18.32 -0.09 -26.17
N ARG A 215 -17.56 -1.16 -26.42
CA ARG A 215 -16.26 -1.41 -25.77
C ARG A 215 -15.16 -0.61 -26.48
N GLN A 216 -14.67 0.42 -25.81
CA GLN A 216 -13.64 1.32 -26.33
C GLN A 216 -12.28 1.01 -25.69
N TYR A 217 -11.49 0.16 -26.34
CA TYR A 217 -10.13 -0.19 -25.89
C TYR A 217 -9.16 0.98 -26.13
N LYS A 218 -8.50 1.46 -25.06
CA LYS A 218 -7.61 2.64 -25.12
C LYS A 218 -6.44 2.51 -24.15
N THR A 219 -5.29 3.07 -24.53
CA THR A 219 -4.19 3.37 -23.59
C THR A 219 -4.55 4.54 -22.67
N SER A 220 -3.78 4.75 -21.60
CA SER A 220 -3.90 5.89 -20.68
C SER A 220 -3.95 7.21 -21.43
N ARG A 221 -3.01 7.37 -22.38
CA ARG A 221 -2.82 8.61 -23.14
C ARG A 221 -4.00 8.92 -24.04
N GLU A 222 -4.63 7.90 -24.62
CA GLU A 222 -5.82 8.03 -25.46
C GLU A 222 -7.11 8.19 -24.65
N ALA A 223 -7.18 7.58 -23.46
CA ALA A 223 -8.34 7.65 -22.59
C ALA A 223 -8.44 9.00 -21.86
N ALA A 224 -7.32 9.55 -21.37
CA ALA A 224 -7.30 10.75 -20.53
C ALA A 224 -7.98 12.00 -21.15
N PRO A 225 -7.84 12.31 -22.46
CA PRO A 225 -8.61 13.39 -23.09
C PRO A 225 -10.14 13.23 -23.00
N ILE A 226 -10.63 12.00 -22.77
CA ILE A 226 -12.06 11.66 -22.84
C ILE A 226 -12.66 11.55 -21.43
N TRP A 227 -12.16 10.63 -20.59
CA TRP A 227 -12.87 10.33 -19.33
C TRP A 227 -12.67 11.41 -18.26
N ILE A 228 -11.49 12.05 -18.22
CA ILE A 228 -11.13 13.02 -17.17
C ILE A 228 -11.11 14.46 -17.67
N ARG A 229 -10.63 14.73 -18.89
CA ARG A 229 -10.47 16.10 -19.43
C ARG A 229 -11.64 16.63 -20.25
N SER A 230 -12.55 15.78 -20.75
CA SER A 230 -13.73 16.26 -21.50
C SER A 230 -14.86 16.65 -20.54
N ASN A 231 -15.81 17.46 -21.00
CA ASN A 231 -17.02 17.73 -20.23
C ASN A 231 -17.87 16.45 -20.16
N PRO A 232 -18.19 15.91 -18.97
CA PRO A 232 -18.99 14.68 -18.84
C PRO A 232 -20.37 14.78 -19.51
N ALA A 233 -20.92 15.99 -19.64
CA ALA A 233 -22.21 16.26 -20.28
C ALA A 233 -22.24 15.95 -21.79
N GLU A 234 -21.07 15.91 -22.44
CA GLU A 234 -20.95 15.60 -23.88
C GLU A 234 -21.29 14.13 -24.20
N GLY A 235 -21.33 13.26 -23.19
CA GLY A 235 -21.75 11.86 -23.35
C GLY A 235 -20.76 11.00 -24.15
N LEU A 236 -19.47 11.35 -24.14
CA LEU A 236 -18.41 10.58 -24.83
C LEU A 236 -18.09 9.24 -24.17
N TRP A 237 -18.56 9.02 -22.93
CA TRP A 237 -18.32 7.82 -22.15
C TRP A 237 -19.35 7.68 -21.01
N HIS A 238 -19.55 6.45 -20.55
CA HIS A 238 -20.44 6.11 -19.43
C HIS A 238 -19.69 5.53 -18.24
N LEU A 239 -18.71 4.64 -18.51
CA LEU A 239 -17.87 4.04 -17.49
C LEU A 239 -16.43 3.84 -18.00
N TYR A 240 -15.49 3.74 -17.07
CA TYR A 240 -14.04 3.62 -17.33
C TYR A 240 -13.39 2.66 -16.32
N THR A 241 -12.47 1.80 -16.79
CA THR A 241 -11.62 0.97 -15.91
C THR A 241 -10.44 1.80 -15.37
N GLY A 242 -10.55 2.27 -14.12
CA GLY A 242 -9.54 3.09 -13.47
C GLY A 242 -8.52 2.29 -12.66
N GLY A 243 -7.40 2.93 -12.35
CA GLY A 243 -6.33 2.37 -11.54
C GLY A 243 -5.55 3.48 -10.85
N TRP A 244 -5.15 3.23 -9.62
CA TRP A 244 -4.53 4.21 -8.73
C TRP A 244 -3.37 3.56 -7.98
N ILE A 245 -2.38 4.38 -7.65
CA ILE A 245 -1.20 3.98 -6.90
C ILE A 245 -1.03 4.87 -5.67
N VAL A 246 -0.71 4.24 -4.55
CA VAL A 246 -0.14 4.86 -3.37
C VAL A 246 1.29 4.32 -3.28
N THR A 247 2.26 5.18 -2.99
CA THR A 247 3.69 4.83 -3.03
C THR A 247 4.33 4.69 -1.65
N ALA A 248 3.54 4.88 -0.58
CA ALA A 248 3.92 4.68 0.81
C ALA A 248 2.76 4.05 1.59
N VAL A 249 3.05 3.45 2.75
CA VAL A 249 1.99 2.95 3.66
C VAL A 249 1.21 4.14 4.22
N SER A 250 -0.04 4.33 3.79
CA SER A 250 -0.88 5.41 4.30
C SER A 250 -1.42 5.08 5.68
N ARG A 251 -1.28 6.00 6.63
CA ARG A 251 -1.76 5.86 8.02
C ARG A 251 -3.09 6.59 8.28
N ASP A 252 -3.50 7.41 7.32
CA ASP A 252 -4.72 8.21 7.32
C ASP A 252 -5.26 8.25 5.90
N GLU A 253 -6.37 7.55 5.66
CA GLU A 253 -7.06 7.46 4.37
C GLU A 253 -8.40 8.23 4.40
N ALA A 254 -8.59 9.14 5.36
CA ALA A 254 -9.83 9.90 5.53
C ALA A 254 -10.10 10.89 4.38
N ASP A 255 -9.05 11.45 3.80
CA ASP A 255 -9.12 12.39 2.68
C ASP A 255 -9.64 11.73 1.40
N ASN A 256 -9.50 10.41 1.26
CA ASN A 256 -10.00 9.67 0.10
C ASN A 256 -11.48 9.89 -0.19
N PHE A 257 -12.32 10.10 0.83
CA PHE A 257 -13.74 10.40 0.61
C PHE A 257 -13.93 11.76 -0.08
N GLY A 258 -13.20 12.78 0.37
CA GLY A 258 -13.16 14.09 -0.27
C GLY A 258 -12.57 14.02 -1.67
N TYR A 259 -11.48 13.25 -1.83
CA TYR A 259 -10.77 13.08 -3.10
C TYR A 259 -11.62 12.39 -4.15
N PHE A 260 -12.16 11.20 -3.87
CA PHE A 260 -12.77 10.35 -4.91
C PHE A 260 -14.23 10.67 -5.22
N TYR A 261 -14.95 11.30 -4.29
CA TYR A 261 -16.41 11.45 -4.37
C TYR A 261 -16.90 12.91 -4.41
N THR A 262 -16.00 13.90 -4.28
CA THR A 262 -16.39 15.32 -4.23
C THR A 262 -15.58 16.17 -5.20
N ARG A 263 -16.03 17.42 -5.40
CA ARG A 263 -15.34 18.40 -6.26
C ARG A 263 -13.99 18.87 -5.69
N ARG A 264 -13.71 18.61 -4.41
CA ARG A 264 -12.47 19.01 -3.72
C ARG A 264 -11.25 18.25 -4.24
N GLY A 265 -11.43 17.02 -4.71
CA GLY A 265 -10.31 16.14 -5.04
C GLY A 265 -9.44 16.62 -6.20
N ARG A 266 -10.05 17.10 -7.29
CA ARG A 266 -9.31 17.54 -8.48
C ARG A 266 -10.05 18.65 -9.24
N PRO A 267 -9.33 19.57 -9.90
CA PRO A 267 -9.95 20.60 -10.75
C PRO A 267 -10.47 20.06 -12.09
N ASP A 268 -10.17 18.80 -12.43
CA ASP A 268 -10.57 18.16 -13.69
C ASP A 268 -12.10 18.11 -13.89
N PRO A 269 -12.63 18.29 -15.12
CA PRO A 269 -14.07 18.34 -15.40
C PRO A 269 -14.92 17.21 -14.82
N LEU A 270 -14.42 15.98 -14.79
CA LEU A 270 -15.13 14.85 -14.18
C LEU A 270 -15.38 15.07 -12.68
N TRP A 271 -14.37 15.50 -11.93
CA TRP A 271 -14.53 15.76 -10.48
C TRP A 271 -15.52 16.88 -10.22
N GLN A 272 -15.52 17.90 -11.09
CA GLN A 272 -16.45 19.02 -11.00
C GLN A 272 -17.91 18.61 -11.29
N ALA A 273 -18.13 17.44 -11.91
CA ALA A 273 -19.46 16.86 -12.12
C ALA A 273 -19.97 16.03 -10.93
N TYR A 274 -19.17 15.82 -9.87
CA TYR A 274 -19.61 15.09 -8.69
C TYR A 274 -20.64 15.89 -7.88
N THR A 275 -21.72 15.20 -7.51
CA THR A 275 -22.85 15.74 -6.74
C THR A 275 -23.31 14.70 -5.71
N PRO A 276 -22.45 14.35 -4.72
CA PRO A 276 -22.86 13.47 -3.62
C PRO A 276 -24.03 14.07 -2.84
N SER A 277 -24.68 13.27 -1.99
CA SER A 277 -25.71 13.80 -1.08
C SER A 277 -25.12 14.88 -0.17
N ALA A 278 -25.93 15.85 0.26
CA ALA A 278 -25.46 16.94 1.12
C ALA A 278 -24.82 16.43 2.42
N GLU A 279 -25.39 15.37 3.02
CA GLU A 279 -24.81 14.71 4.19
C GLU A 279 -23.43 14.10 3.89
N PHE A 280 -23.28 13.43 2.74
CA PHE A 280 -21.99 12.83 2.39
C PHE A 280 -20.94 13.89 2.05
N ASP A 281 -21.30 14.96 1.34
CA ASP A 281 -20.38 16.06 1.06
C ASP A 281 -19.89 16.75 2.35
N GLU A 282 -20.77 16.93 3.34
CA GLU A 282 -20.41 17.50 4.64
C GLU A 282 -19.43 16.58 5.39
N VAL A 283 -19.74 15.29 5.50
CA VAL A 283 -18.88 14.31 6.18
C VAL A 283 -17.52 14.19 5.50
N ALA A 284 -17.51 14.05 4.17
CA ALA A 284 -16.28 13.98 3.38
C ALA A 284 -15.46 15.28 3.49
N GLY A 285 -16.12 16.44 3.53
CA GLY A 285 -15.48 17.74 3.75
C GLY A 285 -14.80 17.85 5.11
N LYS A 286 -15.46 17.41 6.18
CA LYS A 286 -14.88 17.39 7.53
C LYS A 286 -13.66 16.47 7.61
N LEU A 287 -13.73 15.30 6.99
CA LEU A 287 -12.60 14.36 6.93
C LEU A 287 -11.43 14.94 6.11
N TRP A 288 -11.72 15.51 4.93
CA TRP A 288 -10.74 16.15 4.05
C TRP A 288 -9.98 17.30 4.73
N ASN A 289 -10.71 18.19 5.42
CA ASN A 289 -10.13 19.35 6.11
C ASN A 289 -9.58 19.03 7.50
N ARG A 290 -9.72 17.77 7.96
CA ARG A 290 -9.43 17.34 9.35
C ARG A 290 -10.17 18.17 10.41
N GLU A 291 -11.43 18.50 10.13
CA GLU A 291 -12.34 19.24 11.01
C GLU A 291 -13.01 18.30 12.04
N PHE A 292 -12.20 17.74 12.93
CA PHE A 292 -12.65 16.93 14.06
C PHE A 292 -11.73 17.16 15.26
N ALA A 293 -12.31 17.21 16.45
CA ALA A 293 -11.58 17.55 17.68
C ALA A 293 -11.01 16.32 18.40
N THR A 294 -11.53 15.14 18.11
CA THR A 294 -11.20 13.89 18.81
C THR A 294 -11.11 12.72 17.83
N ILE A 295 -10.44 11.63 18.26
CA ILE A 295 -10.37 10.41 17.45
C ILE A 295 -11.74 9.74 17.38
N GLU A 296 -12.54 9.83 18.45
CA GLU A 296 -13.90 9.31 18.50
C GLU A 296 -14.83 10.01 17.50
N GLU A 297 -14.71 11.35 17.37
CA GLU A 297 -15.43 12.10 16.35
C GLU A 297 -14.99 11.71 14.93
N ARG A 298 -13.68 11.55 14.71
CA ARG A 298 -13.16 11.04 13.44
C ARG A 298 -13.73 9.65 13.12
N ASP A 299 -13.78 8.76 14.10
CA ASP A 299 -14.29 7.40 13.93
C ASP A 299 -15.76 7.39 13.50
N GLU A 300 -16.61 8.22 14.10
CA GLU A 300 -18.01 8.38 13.69
C GLU A 300 -18.14 8.92 12.26
N LEU A 301 -17.32 9.90 11.89
CA LEU A 301 -17.28 10.44 10.52
C LEU A 301 -16.82 9.39 9.52
N MET A 302 -15.77 8.62 9.83
CA MET A 302 -15.24 7.55 8.97
C MET A 302 -16.28 6.45 8.74
N LYS A 303 -16.96 5.98 9.79
CA LYS A 303 -18.03 4.96 9.68
C LYS A 303 -19.21 5.44 8.84
N LYS A 304 -19.60 6.71 8.99
CA LYS A 304 -20.61 7.34 8.14
C LYS A 304 -20.15 7.45 6.69
N ALA A 305 -18.94 7.94 6.45
CA ALA A 305 -18.37 8.11 5.11
C ALA A 305 -18.28 6.77 4.37
N LEU A 306 -17.83 5.70 5.06
CA LEU A 306 -17.80 4.34 4.52
C LEU A 306 -19.19 3.93 4.00
N THR A 307 -20.22 4.04 4.83
CA THR A 307 -21.61 3.69 4.45
C THR A 307 -22.15 4.59 3.34
N LEU A 308 -21.97 5.91 3.42
CA LEU A 308 -22.50 6.87 2.45
C LEU A 308 -21.82 6.76 1.09
N SER A 309 -20.53 6.43 1.07
CA SER A 309 -19.77 6.22 -0.18
C SER A 309 -20.31 5.05 -1.01
N MET A 310 -20.81 3.99 -0.35
CA MET A 310 -21.46 2.87 -1.03
C MET A 310 -22.79 3.27 -1.68
N LYS A 311 -23.56 4.16 -1.05
CA LYS A 311 -24.82 4.67 -1.60
C LYS A 311 -24.60 5.64 -2.77
N ASP A 312 -23.52 6.42 -2.73
CA ASP A 312 -23.17 7.31 -3.85
C ASP A 312 -22.63 6.53 -5.05
N SER A 313 -21.64 5.65 -4.82
CA SER A 313 -21.05 4.75 -5.81
C SER A 313 -20.64 5.41 -7.13
N VAL A 314 -20.27 6.70 -7.19
CA VAL A 314 -19.70 7.29 -8.41
C VAL A 314 -18.42 6.56 -8.87
N ARG A 315 -17.82 5.81 -7.94
CA ARG A 315 -16.78 4.81 -8.17
C ARG A 315 -17.14 3.53 -7.43
N ILE A 316 -16.83 2.39 -8.04
CA ILE A 316 -16.85 1.09 -7.35
C ILE A 316 -15.46 0.46 -7.39
N TRP A 317 -14.94 0.14 -6.21
CA TRP A 317 -13.65 -0.52 -6.06
C TRP A 317 -13.76 -1.98 -6.46
N LEU A 318 -12.72 -2.54 -7.07
CA LEU A 318 -12.73 -3.91 -7.57
C LEU A 318 -11.74 -4.76 -6.79
N VAL A 319 -10.46 -4.41 -6.90
CA VAL A 319 -9.36 -5.19 -6.36
C VAL A 319 -8.26 -4.29 -5.82
N ASN A 320 -7.57 -4.78 -4.80
CA ASN A 320 -6.27 -4.29 -4.38
C ASN A 320 -5.22 -5.32 -4.78
N GLN A 321 -4.20 -4.92 -5.53
CA GLN A 321 -3.16 -5.84 -5.98
C GLN A 321 -2.30 -6.31 -4.82
N VAL A 322 -1.75 -7.51 -5.01
CA VAL A 322 -0.72 -8.15 -4.20
C VAL A 322 0.46 -8.36 -5.12
N ALA A 323 1.22 -7.29 -5.35
CA ALA A 323 2.17 -7.18 -6.45
C ALA A 323 3.53 -7.80 -6.09
N PRO A 324 4.02 -8.81 -6.83
CA PRO A 324 5.28 -9.48 -6.55
C PRO A 324 6.48 -8.83 -7.25
N TRP A 325 7.55 -8.54 -6.51
CA TRP A 325 8.77 -7.89 -7.00
C TRP A 325 9.96 -8.84 -6.88
N PRO A 326 10.50 -9.39 -7.98
CA PRO A 326 11.47 -10.48 -7.92
C PRO A 326 12.91 -9.99 -7.81
N ALA A 327 13.72 -10.74 -7.05
CA ALA A 327 15.16 -10.56 -6.92
C ALA A 327 15.88 -11.90 -6.71
N ARG A 328 17.19 -11.93 -6.94
CA ARG A 328 18.07 -13.07 -6.67
C ARG A 328 18.20 -13.31 -5.16
N LYS A 329 18.17 -14.57 -4.71
CA LYS A 329 18.27 -14.93 -3.27
C LYS A 329 19.55 -14.45 -2.59
N GLU A 330 20.63 -14.29 -3.35
CA GLU A 330 21.90 -13.77 -2.82
C GLU A 330 21.84 -12.27 -2.51
N LEU A 331 20.89 -11.54 -3.09
CA LEU A 331 20.71 -10.10 -2.88
C LEU A 331 19.64 -9.85 -1.81
N SER A 332 19.96 -9.03 -0.81
CA SER A 332 18.99 -8.49 0.14
C SER A 332 18.89 -6.98 -0.06
N LEU A 333 17.65 -6.46 -0.11
CA LEU A 333 17.35 -5.03 -0.19
C LEU A 333 15.99 -4.76 0.46
N THR A 334 15.79 -3.54 0.95
CA THR A 334 14.51 -3.09 1.49
C THR A 334 13.50 -2.82 0.38
N TYR A 335 12.24 -3.11 0.66
CA TYR A 335 11.09 -2.78 -0.18
C TYR A 335 10.04 -2.06 0.65
N ASP A 336 9.22 -1.24 0.01
CA ASP A 336 8.09 -0.56 0.63
C ASP A 336 6.83 -1.43 0.48
N LEU A 337 6.06 -1.60 1.56
CA LEU A 337 4.84 -2.42 1.52
C LEU A 337 3.75 -1.83 0.61
N SER A 338 3.90 -0.59 0.18
CA SER A 338 3.06 0.08 -0.82
C SER A 338 3.77 0.14 -2.18
N GLY A 339 4.94 0.79 -2.23
CA GLY A 339 5.66 1.14 -3.45
C GLY A 339 6.66 0.10 -3.99
N GLY A 340 6.85 -1.06 -3.33
CA GLY A 340 7.78 -2.10 -3.76
C GLY A 340 9.24 -1.67 -3.69
N PHE A 341 10.11 -2.24 -4.54
CA PHE A 341 11.53 -1.87 -4.57
C PHE A 341 11.73 -0.41 -5.00
N SER A 342 10.99 0.04 -6.01
CA SER A 342 11.15 1.37 -6.60
C SER A 342 10.66 2.49 -5.70
N GLY A 343 9.65 2.23 -4.86
CA GLY A 343 9.16 3.19 -3.86
C GLY A 343 9.96 3.22 -2.55
N ALA A 344 10.82 2.23 -2.29
CA ALA A 344 11.57 2.16 -1.04
C ALA A 344 12.73 3.15 -1.00
N ARG A 345 12.58 4.29 -0.31
CA ARG A 345 13.68 5.24 -0.10
C ARG A 345 14.94 4.62 0.55
N LEU A 346 14.76 3.53 1.28
CA LEU A 346 15.81 2.80 1.99
C LEU A 346 16.57 1.77 1.14
N TRP A 347 16.11 1.41 -0.06
CA TRP A 347 16.78 0.40 -0.88
C TRP A 347 18.29 0.66 -1.10
N PRO A 348 18.79 1.90 -1.36
CA PRO A 348 20.22 2.09 -1.62
C PRO A 348 21.08 1.98 -0.34
N TYR A 349 20.45 2.08 0.83
CA TYR A 349 21.09 1.94 2.15
C TYR A 349 21.21 0.48 2.59
N THR A 350 20.39 -0.43 2.05
CA THR A 350 20.30 -1.82 2.52
C THR A 350 20.66 -2.86 1.45
N ILE A 351 20.72 -2.47 0.17
CA ILE A 351 21.09 -3.33 -0.94
C ILE A 351 22.48 -3.94 -0.74
N ARG A 352 22.56 -5.27 -0.69
CA ARG A 352 23.81 -6.02 -0.46
C ARG A 352 23.72 -7.47 -0.94
N TYR A 353 24.87 -8.04 -1.29
CA TYR A 353 25.02 -9.49 -1.31
C TYR A 353 25.15 -9.99 0.13
N VAL A 354 24.34 -10.97 0.52
CA VAL A 354 24.27 -11.43 1.92
C VAL A 354 25.62 -12.01 2.34
N GLY A 355 26.24 -11.41 3.37
CA GLY A 355 27.53 -11.84 3.90
C GLY A 355 28.75 -11.28 3.17
N GLU A 356 28.55 -10.40 2.18
CA GLU A 356 29.62 -9.82 1.37
C GLU A 356 29.59 -8.28 1.41
N VAL A 357 30.77 -7.67 1.23
CA VAL A 357 30.94 -6.22 1.05
C VAL A 357 31.43 -5.96 -0.37
N GLY A 358 30.84 -4.98 -1.04
CA GLY A 358 31.20 -4.59 -2.39
C GLY A 358 30.46 -5.37 -3.48
N GLY A 359 31.03 -5.35 -4.68
CA GLY A 359 30.46 -6.00 -5.86
C GLY A 359 29.54 -5.09 -6.68
N THR A 360 29.12 -5.59 -7.84
CA THR A 360 28.22 -4.89 -8.77
C THR A 360 26.85 -5.53 -8.75
N VAL A 361 25.80 -4.72 -8.62
CA VAL A 361 24.41 -5.15 -8.76
C VAL A 361 23.85 -4.61 -10.06
N LYS A 362 23.24 -5.46 -10.87
CA LYS A 362 22.51 -5.07 -12.08
C LYS A 362 21.02 -5.13 -11.82
N ILE A 363 20.34 -4.03 -12.08
CA ILE A 363 18.91 -3.85 -11.87
C ILE A 363 18.26 -3.58 -13.22
N ALA A 364 17.13 -4.23 -13.48
CA ALA A 364 16.25 -3.87 -14.59
C ALA A 364 15.04 -3.08 -14.09
N THR A 365 14.49 -2.22 -14.95
CA THR A 365 13.23 -1.49 -14.76
C THR A 365 12.51 -1.39 -16.12
N SER A 366 11.23 -1.04 -16.16
CA SER A 366 10.47 -0.93 -17.41
C SER A 366 10.72 0.36 -18.19
N ASP A 367 11.24 1.41 -17.55
CA ASP A 367 11.53 2.70 -18.21
C ASP A 367 12.62 3.49 -17.47
N LEU A 368 13.26 4.45 -18.15
CA LEU A 368 14.26 5.38 -17.60
C LEU A 368 14.30 6.67 -18.42
N PHE A 369 14.52 7.82 -17.80
CA PHE A 369 14.58 9.13 -18.48
C PHE A 369 13.24 9.53 -19.11
N VAL A 370 12.14 9.38 -18.36
CA VAL A 370 10.80 9.70 -18.87
C VAL A 370 10.65 11.21 -19.01
N GLU A 371 11.13 11.96 -18.01
CA GLU A 371 11.16 13.42 -18.01
C GLU A 371 12.55 13.95 -17.60
N PRO A 372 12.87 15.22 -17.93
CA PRO A 372 14.11 15.86 -17.50
C PRO A 372 14.35 15.82 -15.99
N VAL A 373 15.61 15.57 -15.58
CA VAL A 373 16.00 15.54 -14.16
C VAL A 373 16.52 16.90 -13.76
N ASN A 374 15.74 17.62 -12.95
CA ASN A 374 16.18 18.84 -12.27
C ASN A 374 15.51 18.94 -10.88
N PRO A 375 16.20 19.47 -9.84
CA PRO A 375 15.67 19.45 -8.48
C PRO A 375 14.42 20.33 -8.23
N ILE A 376 14.09 21.27 -9.12
CA ILE A 376 13.04 22.29 -8.88
C ILE A 376 11.67 21.89 -9.43
N ALA A 377 11.63 21.37 -10.66
CA ALA A 377 10.41 20.97 -11.36
C ALA A 377 10.73 19.86 -12.40
N GLY A 378 11.47 18.84 -11.95
CA GLY A 378 11.88 17.69 -12.76
C GLY A 378 10.87 16.55 -12.76
N SER A 379 11.34 15.38 -13.19
CA SER A 379 10.53 14.17 -13.32
C SER A 379 9.88 13.72 -12.02
N ASN A 380 8.55 13.53 -12.04
CA ASN A 380 7.79 12.87 -10.97
C ASN A 380 7.49 11.39 -11.26
N TRP A 381 8.14 10.78 -12.24
CA TRP A 381 7.92 9.38 -12.58
C TRP A 381 8.71 8.48 -11.63
N VAL A 382 8.04 7.44 -11.10
CA VAL A 382 8.67 6.43 -10.24
C VAL A 382 9.92 5.81 -10.90
N TYR A 383 9.92 5.69 -12.23
CA TYR A 383 11.04 5.18 -13.02
C TYR A 383 12.30 6.06 -12.96
N ASP A 384 12.13 7.37 -12.76
CA ASP A 384 13.24 8.29 -12.64
C ASP A 384 13.71 8.44 -11.19
N HIS A 385 12.78 8.33 -10.23
CA HIS A 385 13.06 8.39 -8.79
C HIS A 385 14.15 7.40 -8.39
N ILE A 386 14.11 6.17 -8.94
CA ILE A 386 15.02 5.10 -8.54
C ILE A 386 16.50 5.43 -8.72
N TYR A 387 16.90 6.43 -9.51
CA TYR A 387 18.31 6.77 -9.67
C TYR A 387 18.70 8.16 -9.14
N TYR A 388 17.77 9.10 -9.00
CA TYR A 388 18.10 10.40 -8.41
C TYR A 388 17.84 10.47 -6.91
N ASP A 389 16.89 9.71 -6.39
CA ASP A 389 16.60 9.66 -4.95
C ASP A 389 17.76 9.11 -4.12
N PRO A 390 18.45 8.03 -4.56
CA PRO A 390 19.63 7.52 -3.87
C PRO A 390 20.79 8.53 -3.75
N LEU A 391 20.77 9.60 -4.55
CA LEU A 391 21.79 10.64 -4.54
C LEU A 391 21.60 11.65 -3.41
N ALA A 392 20.42 11.68 -2.79
CA ALA A 392 20.09 12.63 -1.73
C ALA A 392 19.99 11.92 -0.37
N ASP A 393 20.62 12.52 0.63
CA ASP A 393 20.54 12.15 2.04
C ASP A 393 19.52 13.05 2.74
N PRO A 394 18.30 12.58 3.06
CA PRO A 394 17.24 13.42 3.60
C PRO A 394 17.42 13.68 5.11
N ALA A 395 16.71 14.68 5.65
CA ALA A 395 16.69 14.96 7.09
C ALA A 395 16.11 13.80 7.92
N VAL A 396 15.07 13.17 7.38
CA VAL A 396 14.35 12.04 7.95
C VAL A 396 14.11 10.99 6.88
N MET A 397 13.96 9.74 7.29
CA MET A 397 13.79 8.59 6.42
C MET A 397 12.38 8.02 6.58
N PRO A 398 11.59 7.86 5.50
CA PRO A 398 10.29 7.20 5.61
C PRO A 398 10.49 5.72 5.95
N ASP A 399 9.68 5.24 6.89
CA ASP A 399 9.59 3.83 7.27
C ASP A 399 8.78 3.07 6.20
N PRO A 400 9.42 2.14 5.47
CA PRO A 400 8.80 1.43 4.36
C PRO A 400 7.70 0.45 4.79
N PHE A 401 7.60 0.18 6.10
CA PHE A 401 6.70 -0.82 6.66
C PHE A 401 5.57 -0.17 7.45
N THR A 402 5.79 0.98 8.08
CA THR A 402 4.78 1.63 8.95
C THR A 402 4.21 2.93 8.41
N GLY A 403 4.90 3.59 7.46
CA GLY A 403 4.57 4.93 6.99
C GLY A 403 4.92 6.05 7.98
N LEU A 404 5.64 5.76 9.07
CA LEU A 404 6.20 6.77 9.98
C LEU A 404 7.55 7.29 9.46
N TYR A 405 8.17 8.25 10.16
CA TYR A 405 9.48 8.77 9.81
C TYR A 405 10.51 8.55 10.92
N TRP A 406 11.69 8.08 10.53
CA TRP A 406 12.86 7.92 11.39
C TRP A 406 13.86 9.04 11.18
N PRO A 407 14.60 9.45 12.22
CA PRO A 407 15.63 10.47 12.09
C PRO A 407 16.79 9.96 11.22
N GLN A 408 17.28 10.80 10.30
CA GLN A 408 18.49 10.53 9.51
C GLN A 408 19.59 11.56 9.81
N ARG A 409 19.25 12.86 9.81
CA ARG A 409 20.11 14.01 10.17
C ARG A 409 19.54 14.89 11.28
N VAL A 410 18.64 14.32 12.06
CA VAL A 410 17.93 14.97 13.16
C VAL A 410 18.19 14.17 14.42
N GLU A 411 18.51 14.83 15.52
CA GLU A 411 18.72 14.15 16.81
C GLU A 411 17.39 13.97 17.56
N LYS A 412 16.53 15.00 17.53
CA LYS A 412 15.21 15.00 18.17
C LYS A 412 14.30 16.11 17.64
N ALA A 413 13.00 15.99 17.90
CA ALA A 413 11.99 17.00 17.64
C ALA A 413 11.07 17.24 18.85
N GLU A 414 10.65 18.50 19.02
CA GLU A 414 9.59 18.87 19.98
C GLU A 414 8.40 19.45 19.22
N VAL A 415 7.29 18.71 19.23
CA VAL A 415 6.05 19.06 18.54
C VAL A 415 5.04 19.58 19.56
N TYR A 416 4.65 20.84 19.38
CA TYR A 416 3.62 21.50 20.14
C TYR A 416 2.38 21.64 19.26
N VAL A 417 1.23 21.16 19.74
CA VAL A 417 -0.03 21.18 18.99
C VAL A 417 -1.10 21.88 19.80
N LEU A 418 -1.98 22.62 19.13
CA LEU A 418 -3.15 23.20 19.77
C LEU A 418 -4.00 22.10 20.44
N LYS A 419 -4.48 22.36 21.67
CA LYS A 419 -5.40 21.44 22.36
C LYS A 419 -6.64 21.16 21.50
N GLY A 420 -7.06 19.90 21.46
CA GLY A 420 -8.20 19.45 20.66
C GLY A 420 -7.83 18.99 19.24
N CYS A 421 -6.55 18.84 18.90
CA CYS A 421 -6.14 18.11 17.70
C CYS A 421 -5.84 16.64 18.05
N PRO A 422 -6.31 15.66 17.27
CA PRO A 422 -6.12 14.23 17.58
C PRO A 422 -4.77 13.72 17.07
N VAL A 423 -3.70 14.24 17.65
CA VAL A 423 -2.32 13.87 17.31
C VAL A 423 -1.79 12.88 18.34
N SER A 424 -1.07 11.86 17.88
CA SER A 424 -0.40 10.86 18.72
C SER A 424 1.09 10.78 18.38
N VAL A 425 1.86 10.07 19.19
CA VAL A 425 3.30 9.85 18.98
C VAL A 425 3.65 8.39 19.27
N THR A 426 4.53 7.80 18.48
CA THR A 426 4.95 6.40 18.51
C THR A 426 6.47 6.26 18.74
N LEU A 427 7.30 7.12 18.14
CA LEU A 427 8.76 7.03 18.13
C LEU A 427 9.41 8.03 19.09
N ASP A 428 10.45 7.57 19.80
CA ASP A 428 11.07 8.32 20.90
C ASP A 428 11.86 9.59 20.48
N TRP A 429 12.16 9.76 19.20
CA TRP A 429 12.85 10.97 18.71
C TRP A 429 11.93 12.19 18.67
N VAL A 430 10.61 12.00 18.79
CA VAL A 430 9.61 13.07 18.82
C VAL A 430 8.98 13.15 20.20
N SER A 431 8.85 14.36 20.73
CA SER A 431 7.98 14.64 21.88
C SER A 431 6.75 15.42 21.45
N LEU A 432 5.59 15.08 22.01
CA LEU A 432 4.31 15.72 21.72
C LEU A 432 3.77 16.45 22.95
N LYS A 433 3.41 17.73 22.80
CA LYS A 433 2.86 18.57 23.87
C LYS A 433 1.63 19.33 23.35
N PHE A 434 0.52 19.28 24.10
CA PHE A 434 -0.67 20.07 23.79
C PHE A 434 -0.68 21.40 24.52
N VAL A 435 -0.93 22.50 23.79
CA VAL A 435 -0.91 23.88 24.31
C VAL A 435 -2.18 24.65 23.96
N ASP A 436 -2.54 25.65 24.77
CA ASP A 436 -3.77 26.44 24.57
C ASP A 436 -3.67 27.42 23.39
N SER A 437 -2.47 27.88 23.04
CA SER A 437 -2.22 28.77 21.91
C SER A 437 -0.77 28.68 21.45
N ILE A 438 -0.54 29.02 20.18
CA ILE A 438 0.79 29.11 19.57
C ILE A 438 0.86 30.44 18.81
N THR A 439 1.69 31.35 19.32
CA THR A 439 1.99 32.63 18.66
C THR A 439 3.28 32.48 17.85
N VAL A 440 3.24 32.94 16.60
CA VAL A 440 4.43 32.99 15.74
C VAL A 440 5.29 34.20 16.13
N PRO A 441 6.59 34.02 16.42
CA PRO A 441 7.49 35.12 16.72
C PRO A 441 7.58 36.14 15.58
N ALA A 442 7.70 37.43 15.92
CA ALA A 442 7.78 38.52 14.94
C ALA A 442 9.09 38.52 14.12
N ASP A 443 10.08 37.73 14.51
CA ASP A 443 11.33 37.49 13.77
C ASP A 443 11.30 36.19 12.94
N ALA A 444 10.18 35.45 12.94
CA ALA A 444 10.01 34.30 12.06
C ALA A 444 9.84 34.76 10.60
N TRP A 445 10.53 34.08 9.69
CA TRP A 445 10.49 34.31 8.26
C TRP A 445 9.16 33.82 7.71
N TYR A 446 8.41 34.71 7.06
CA TYR A 446 7.03 34.50 6.65
C TYR A 446 6.84 34.49 5.14
N ASP A 447 7.57 35.35 4.43
CA ASP A 447 7.51 35.52 2.99
C ASP A 447 8.83 36.12 2.46
N TRP A 448 8.91 36.36 1.16
CA TRP A 448 10.06 36.89 0.45
C TRP A 448 9.65 38.08 -0.43
N ASP A 449 10.42 39.17 -0.35
CA ASP A 449 10.33 40.32 -1.27
C ASP A 449 11.34 40.09 -2.41
N ALA A 450 10.85 39.71 -3.59
CA ALA A 450 11.69 39.39 -4.73
C ALA A 450 12.33 40.62 -5.39
N GLU A 451 11.72 41.80 -5.27
CA GLU A 451 12.27 43.05 -5.82
C GLU A 451 13.44 43.57 -4.95
N ARG A 452 13.26 43.59 -3.63
CA ARG A 452 14.31 44.02 -2.69
C ARG A 452 15.32 42.93 -2.35
N GLN A 453 14.98 41.68 -2.64
CA GLN A 453 15.70 40.49 -2.19
C GLN A 453 15.86 40.46 -0.66
N GLU A 454 14.75 40.59 0.05
CA GLU A 454 14.69 40.64 1.52
C GLU A 454 13.69 39.64 2.10
N ILE A 455 13.99 39.13 3.29
CA ILE A 455 13.07 38.29 4.05
C ILE A 455 11.97 39.15 4.65
N ILE A 456 10.71 38.77 4.43
CA ILE A 456 9.54 39.36 5.08
C ILE A 456 9.23 38.54 6.34
N TYR A 457 9.12 39.22 7.47
CA TYR A 457 8.84 38.58 8.76
C TYR A 457 7.34 38.45 9.04
N ALA A 458 7.00 37.56 9.98
CA ALA A 458 5.62 37.27 10.35
C ALA A 458 4.88 38.54 10.84
N PRO A 459 3.67 38.81 10.33
CA PRO A 459 2.85 39.90 10.84
C PRO A 459 2.58 39.76 12.35
N PRO A 460 2.55 40.87 13.12
CA PRO A 460 2.18 40.83 14.53
C PRO A 460 0.82 40.16 14.75
N GLY A 461 0.75 39.25 15.73
CA GLY A 461 -0.48 38.50 16.04
C GLY A 461 -0.71 37.24 15.20
N THR A 462 0.24 36.86 14.33
CA THR A 462 0.18 35.59 13.60
C THR A 462 0.16 34.41 14.59
N THR A 463 -0.71 33.44 14.34
CA THR A 463 -0.86 32.21 15.12
C THR A 463 -0.71 30.98 14.23
N ALA A 464 -0.49 29.82 14.84
CA ALA A 464 -0.40 28.53 14.14
C ALA A 464 -1.12 27.44 14.94
N LYS A 465 -1.48 26.31 14.30
CA LYS A 465 -1.94 25.11 15.01
C LYS A 465 -0.81 24.22 15.53
N THR A 466 0.37 24.32 14.93
CA THR A 466 1.57 23.57 15.32
C THR A 466 2.79 24.49 15.43
N LYS A 467 3.67 24.16 16.38
CA LYS A 467 5.04 24.63 16.46
C LYS A 467 5.93 23.40 16.60
N THR A 468 6.92 23.28 15.73
CA THR A 468 7.89 22.20 15.80
C THR A 468 9.29 22.76 15.98
N VAL A 469 10.01 22.30 16.99
CA VAL A 469 11.44 22.58 17.19
C VAL A 469 12.24 21.37 16.71
N ILE A 470 13.12 21.57 15.72
CA ILE A 470 13.97 20.50 15.18
C ILE A 470 15.42 20.77 15.58
N TYR A 471 16.07 19.74 16.12
CA TYR A 471 17.49 19.74 16.48
C TYR A 471 18.23 18.84 15.49
N TYR A 472 19.04 19.42 14.61
CA TYR A 472 19.85 18.66 13.65
C TYR A 472 21.15 18.18 14.29
N ASP A 473 21.76 17.16 13.68
CA ASP A 473 23.05 16.61 14.10
C ASP A 473 24.11 17.70 14.29
N GLU A 474 24.87 17.65 15.39
CA GLU A 474 25.93 18.65 15.66
C GLU A 474 26.99 18.76 14.55
N ASN A 475 27.20 17.66 13.81
CA ASN A 475 28.17 17.55 12.71
C ASN A 475 27.54 17.73 11.32
N LEU A 476 26.33 18.29 11.21
CA LEU A 476 25.61 18.46 9.94
C LEU A 476 26.46 19.13 8.85
N TYR A 477 27.25 20.16 9.20
CA TYR A 477 28.08 20.89 8.24
C TYR A 477 29.45 20.26 7.95
N ASP A 478 29.76 19.11 8.56
CA ASP A 478 30.92 18.31 8.19
C ASP A 478 30.62 17.38 6.99
N ILE A 479 29.34 17.25 6.64
CA ILE A 479 28.87 16.51 5.46
C ILE A 479 29.39 17.20 4.20
N LYS A 480 29.88 16.39 3.26
CA LYS A 480 30.28 16.83 1.93
C LYS A 480 29.28 16.36 0.88
N PHE A 481 29.08 17.21 -0.11
CA PHE A 481 28.51 16.83 -1.39
C PHE A 481 29.55 16.07 -2.22
N ASN A 482 29.10 15.29 -3.21
CA ASN A 482 29.95 14.38 -3.98
C ASN A 482 30.99 15.11 -4.87
N ASP A 483 30.80 16.41 -5.13
CA ASP A 483 31.80 17.26 -5.81
C ASP A 483 32.94 17.73 -4.86
N GLY A 484 32.83 17.43 -3.56
CA GLY A 484 33.77 17.81 -2.51
C GLY A 484 33.38 19.08 -1.74
N SER A 485 32.33 19.79 -2.16
CA SER A 485 31.80 20.97 -1.46
C SER A 485 31.19 20.59 -0.11
N LYS A 486 31.34 21.44 0.92
CA LYS A 486 30.71 21.19 2.23
C LYS A 486 29.27 21.67 2.26
N MET A 487 28.42 20.99 3.03
CA MET A 487 27.10 21.49 3.37
C MET A 487 27.21 22.72 4.28
N SER A 488 26.29 23.68 4.11
CA SER A 488 26.23 24.92 4.90
C SER A 488 24.80 25.35 5.19
N LEU A 489 24.65 26.31 6.10
CA LEU A 489 23.36 26.96 6.34
C LEU A 489 22.80 27.65 5.08
N ALA A 490 23.67 28.11 4.18
CA ALA A 490 23.27 28.73 2.92
C ALA A 490 22.42 27.80 2.02
N ASP A 491 22.65 26.48 2.09
CA ASP A 491 21.88 25.49 1.33
C ASP A 491 20.40 25.47 1.79
N PHE A 492 20.14 25.66 3.09
CA PHE A 492 18.80 25.74 3.67
C PHE A 492 18.10 27.06 3.33
N ILE A 493 18.84 28.16 3.48
CA ILE A 493 18.34 29.51 3.21
C ILE A 493 18.02 29.69 1.72
N PHE A 494 18.86 29.14 0.84
CA PHE A 494 18.60 29.15 -0.60
C PHE A 494 17.29 28.41 -0.93
N LYS A 495 17.07 27.22 -0.34
CA LYS A 495 15.82 26.47 -0.53
C LYS A 495 14.60 27.23 -0.02
N TYR A 496 14.72 27.90 1.14
CA TYR A 496 13.68 28.81 1.62
C TYR A 496 13.37 29.87 0.55
N ILE A 497 14.37 30.66 0.13
CA ILE A 497 14.15 31.77 -0.79
C ILE A 497 13.52 31.32 -2.11
N ILE A 498 14.09 30.30 -2.78
CA ILE A 498 13.61 29.87 -4.10
C ILE A 498 12.19 29.27 -4.05
N THR A 499 11.77 28.73 -2.90
CA THR A 499 10.40 28.24 -2.69
C THR A 499 9.37 29.37 -2.81
N PHE A 500 9.73 30.58 -2.40
CA PHE A 500 8.86 31.76 -2.47
C PHE A 500 9.09 32.56 -3.75
N ASP A 501 10.35 32.79 -4.11
CA ASP A 501 10.77 33.64 -5.24
C ASP A 501 10.11 33.23 -6.56
N ARG A 502 10.03 31.92 -6.85
CA ARG A 502 9.38 31.40 -8.07
C ARG A 502 7.89 31.72 -8.18
N ALA A 503 7.23 32.05 -7.08
CA ALA A 503 5.82 32.42 -7.06
C ALA A 503 5.58 33.94 -7.18
N LYS A 504 6.64 34.75 -7.22
CA LYS A 504 6.57 36.22 -7.29
C LYS A 504 6.68 36.71 -8.73
N PRO A 505 5.67 37.39 -9.32
CA PRO A 505 5.72 37.87 -10.71
C PRO A 505 6.92 38.76 -11.04
N GLU A 506 7.46 39.47 -10.05
CA GLU A 506 8.65 40.31 -10.15
C GLU A 506 9.97 39.53 -10.12
N SER A 507 9.95 38.24 -9.76
CA SER A 507 11.14 37.38 -9.76
C SER A 507 11.58 37.06 -11.20
N PRO A 508 12.89 37.08 -11.48
CA PRO A 508 13.41 36.64 -12.78
C PRO A 508 13.16 35.14 -13.05
N VAL A 509 12.84 34.35 -12.02
CA VAL A 509 12.52 32.92 -12.13
C VAL A 509 11.05 32.62 -11.82
N TYR A 510 10.17 33.61 -11.98
CA TYR A 510 8.72 33.44 -11.83
C TYR A 510 8.17 32.31 -12.70
N ASP A 511 7.36 31.42 -12.13
CA ASP A 511 6.72 30.31 -12.83
C ASP A 511 5.22 30.25 -12.51
N GLU A 512 4.40 30.67 -13.47
CA GLU A 512 2.94 30.64 -13.35
C GLU A 512 2.39 29.23 -13.05
N ALA A 513 3.03 28.18 -13.58
CA ALA A 513 2.60 26.80 -13.34
C ALA A 513 2.88 26.31 -11.90
N TYR A 514 3.74 27.00 -11.16
CA TYR A 514 4.07 26.70 -9.77
C TYR A 514 3.09 27.33 -8.76
N ILE A 515 2.32 28.34 -9.18
CA ILE A 515 1.42 29.10 -8.31
C ILE A 515 0.41 28.23 -7.54
N PRO A 516 -0.30 27.28 -8.18
CA PRO A 516 -1.27 26.46 -7.43
C PRO A 516 -0.63 25.65 -6.29
N ALA A 517 0.56 25.10 -6.52
CA ALA A 517 1.30 24.36 -5.50
C ALA A 517 1.78 25.29 -4.36
N PHE A 518 2.23 26.50 -4.71
CA PHE A 518 2.65 27.49 -3.73
C PHE A 518 1.46 28.00 -2.90
N GLU A 519 0.30 28.28 -3.51
CA GLU A 519 -0.91 28.70 -2.81
C GLU A 519 -1.36 27.65 -1.78
N ALA A 520 -1.36 26.37 -2.15
CA ALA A 520 -1.64 25.27 -1.22
C ALA A 520 -0.65 25.24 -0.04
N PHE A 521 0.65 25.43 -0.29
CA PHE A 521 1.66 25.58 0.77
C PHE A 521 1.37 26.79 1.69
N ARG A 522 0.93 27.91 1.11
CA ARG A 522 0.61 29.15 1.85
C ARG A 522 -0.61 29.04 2.75
N GLU A 523 -1.54 28.11 2.50
CA GLU A 523 -2.69 27.89 3.38
C GLU A 523 -2.23 27.49 4.79
N TYR A 524 -1.21 26.64 4.88
CA TYR A 524 -0.76 26.10 6.15
C TYR A 524 0.57 26.66 6.66
N PHE A 525 1.46 27.20 5.84
CA PHE A 525 2.73 27.76 6.33
C PHE A 525 2.51 29.06 7.12
N LYS A 526 3.01 29.15 8.35
CA LYS A 526 2.89 30.34 9.20
C LYS A 526 4.21 30.98 9.60
N GLY A 527 5.33 30.27 9.48
CA GLY A 527 6.65 30.86 9.74
C GLY A 527 7.77 29.84 9.90
N PHE A 528 8.99 30.32 9.68
CA PHE A 528 10.24 29.57 9.86
C PHE A 528 11.24 30.42 10.62
N ARG A 529 11.93 29.86 11.62
CA ARG A 529 12.91 30.61 12.40
C ARG A 529 14.15 29.78 12.67
N ILE A 530 15.32 30.33 12.38
CA ILE A 530 16.60 29.75 12.76
C ILE A 530 16.91 30.22 14.18
N VAL A 531 16.89 29.30 15.15
CA VAL A 531 17.14 29.59 16.57
C VAL A 531 18.63 29.51 16.89
N SER A 532 19.34 28.58 16.24
CA SER A 532 20.79 28.40 16.36
C SER A 532 21.32 27.98 15.00
N GLU A 533 22.46 28.54 14.60
CA GLU A 533 23.10 28.21 13.32
C GLU A 533 23.98 26.95 13.43
N LYS A 534 24.69 26.75 14.56
CA LYS A 534 25.58 25.60 14.81
C LYS A 534 25.62 25.21 16.31
N PRO A 535 25.10 24.03 16.72
CA PRO A 535 24.30 23.11 15.91
C PRO A 535 23.05 23.79 15.36
N LEU A 536 22.56 23.33 14.21
CA LEU A 536 21.37 23.92 13.58
C LEU A 536 20.13 23.56 14.40
N ILE A 537 19.40 24.57 14.86
CA ILE A 537 18.10 24.43 15.50
C ILE A 537 17.12 25.36 14.79
N ILE A 538 16.00 24.81 14.35
CA ILE A 538 14.93 25.58 13.70
C ILE A 538 13.63 25.46 14.48
N GLU A 539 12.77 26.45 14.30
CA GLU A 539 11.36 26.39 14.60
C GLU A 539 10.56 26.51 13.31
N TYR A 540 9.53 25.67 13.19
CA TYR A 540 8.59 25.68 12.08
C TYR A 540 7.17 25.83 12.62
N TYR A 541 6.39 26.72 12.00
CA TYR A 541 5.03 27.06 12.41
C TYR A 541 4.06 26.77 11.29
N SER A 542 3.04 25.96 11.57
CA SER A 542 2.09 25.52 10.54
C SER A 542 0.69 25.25 11.06
N ASP A 543 -0.32 25.41 10.20
CA ASP A 543 -1.68 24.93 10.43
C ASP A 543 -1.91 23.49 9.93
N MET A 544 -0.90 22.85 9.35
CA MET A 544 -0.99 21.46 8.90
C MET A 544 -0.95 20.52 10.11
N ILE A 545 -1.97 19.68 10.22
CA ILE A 545 -2.11 18.69 11.29
C ILE A 545 -2.14 17.29 10.67
N TYR A 546 -1.40 16.36 11.26
CA TYR A 546 -1.43 14.93 10.95
C TYR A 546 -1.84 14.13 12.19
N LEU A 547 -2.25 12.86 12.03
CA LEU A 547 -2.55 11.97 13.16
C LEU A 547 -1.30 11.54 13.94
N ASP A 548 -0.14 11.55 13.29
CA ASP A 548 1.14 11.16 13.88
C ASP A 548 2.07 12.38 13.99
N ALA A 549 2.62 12.65 15.17
CA ALA A 549 3.54 13.76 15.42
C ALA A 549 4.85 13.61 14.62
N GLU A 550 5.22 12.39 14.24
CA GLU A 550 6.34 12.07 13.37
C GLU A 550 6.19 12.68 11.99
N TRP A 551 4.97 12.74 11.43
CA TRP A 551 4.70 13.41 10.16
C TRP A 551 4.83 14.93 10.29
N ILE A 552 4.32 15.51 11.39
CA ILE A 552 4.50 16.95 11.68
C ILE A 552 5.99 17.30 11.82
N ALA A 553 6.76 16.43 12.49
CA ALA A 553 8.20 16.60 12.66
C ALA A 553 8.97 16.40 11.35
N ALA A 554 8.60 15.42 10.55
CA ALA A 554 9.19 15.13 9.24
C ALA A 554 9.03 16.30 8.26
N ASP A 555 7.82 16.85 8.16
CA ASP A 555 7.55 18.03 7.33
C ASP A 555 8.41 19.21 7.76
N ALA A 556 8.43 19.53 9.06
CA ALA A 556 9.25 20.61 9.59
C ALA A 556 10.76 20.41 9.33
N ALA A 557 11.26 19.19 9.45
CA ALA A 557 12.67 18.86 9.22
C ALA A 557 13.02 18.86 7.71
N GLY A 558 12.11 18.44 6.84
CA GLY A 558 12.38 18.28 5.40
C GLY A 558 12.15 19.56 4.57
N ILE A 559 11.23 20.43 5.00
CA ILE A 559 10.69 21.51 4.15
C ILE A 559 11.76 22.42 3.54
N PHE A 560 12.79 22.80 4.31
CA PHE A 560 13.92 23.62 3.82
C PHE A 560 15.26 22.90 3.87
N TYR A 561 15.28 21.59 4.12
CA TYR A 561 16.50 20.78 4.01
C TYR A 561 16.94 20.66 2.55
N PRO A 562 18.24 20.69 2.18
CA PRO A 562 18.73 20.72 0.79
C PRO A 562 18.57 19.40 -0.01
N ALA A 563 17.57 18.59 0.33
CA ALA A 563 17.01 17.52 -0.50
C ALA A 563 15.67 18.01 -1.05
N TYR A 564 15.56 18.16 -2.36
CA TYR A 564 14.35 18.68 -3.01
C TYR A 564 13.43 17.53 -3.43
N ALA A 565 12.21 17.88 -3.85
CA ALA A 565 11.20 16.91 -4.28
C ALA A 565 11.67 16.05 -5.47
N TYR A 566 12.55 16.58 -6.32
CA TYR A 566 13.02 15.93 -7.55
C TYR A 566 14.54 15.65 -7.54
N GLY A 567 15.11 15.40 -6.35
CA GLY A 567 16.51 15.02 -6.16
C GLY A 567 17.34 15.99 -5.30
N PRO A 568 18.67 15.75 -5.16
CA PRO A 568 19.54 16.61 -4.38
C PRO A 568 19.69 17.99 -5.01
N GLY A 569 19.83 19.03 -4.19
CA GLY A 569 19.89 20.41 -4.67
C GLY A 569 20.80 21.33 -3.86
N PRO A 570 22.11 21.06 -3.71
CA PRO A 570 23.03 22.05 -3.13
C PRO A 570 22.92 23.39 -3.86
N TRP A 571 23.04 24.51 -3.14
CA TRP A 571 22.64 25.81 -3.70
C TRP A 571 23.42 26.17 -4.98
N HIS A 572 24.69 25.78 -5.07
CA HIS A 572 25.57 26.13 -6.19
C HIS A 572 25.21 25.38 -7.49
N ILE A 573 24.55 24.21 -7.41
CA ILE A 573 24.03 23.55 -8.61
C ILE A 573 22.75 24.24 -9.10
N ILE A 574 21.87 24.65 -8.19
CA ILE A 574 20.63 25.31 -8.59
C ILE A 574 20.92 26.73 -9.07
N ALA A 575 21.94 27.40 -8.53
CA ALA A 575 22.35 28.75 -8.91
C ALA A 575 22.66 28.88 -10.41
N ILE A 576 23.30 27.88 -11.04
CA ILE A 576 23.57 27.92 -12.49
C ILE A 576 22.29 27.75 -13.32
N GLY A 577 21.33 26.94 -12.86
CA GLY A 577 20.00 26.85 -13.48
C GLY A 577 19.17 28.11 -13.25
N TRP A 578 19.28 28.71 -12.07
CA TRP A 578 18.64 29.99 -11.74
C TRP A 578 19.15 31.10 -12.67
N LEU A 579 20.46 31.17 -12.90
CA LEU A 579 21.05 32.10 -13.86
C LEU A 579 20.51 31.84 -15.29
N ALA A 580 20.42 30.58 -15.70
CA ALA A 580 19.92 30.22 -17.02
C ALA A 580 18.44 30.60 -17.21
N GLU A 581 17.61 30.37 -16.19
CA GLU A 581 16.19 30.74 -16.22
C GLU A 581 15.97 32.24 -16.13
N ALA A 582 16.73 32.94 -15.28
CA ALA A 582 16.69 34.40 -15.17
C ALA A 582 17.07 35.10 -16.49
N ASN A 583 17.83 34.43 -17.34
CA ASN A 583 18.21 34.93 -18.68
C ASN A 583 17.34 34.33 -19.80
N ASN A 584 16.28 33.59 -19.46
CA ASN A 584 15.35 32.97 -20.40
C ASN A 584 16.06 32.09 -21.46
N GLU A 585 17.05 31.30 -21.03
CA GLU A 585 17.72 30.28 -21.85
C GLU A 585 17.34 28.85 -21.44
N LEU A 586 16.86 28.67 -20.21
CA LEU A 586 16.25 27.44 -19.70
C LEU A 586 14.99 27.75 -18.90
N ALA A 587 14.16 26.74 -18.64
CA ALA A 587 13.10 26.81 -17.64
C ALA A 587 13.06 25.52 -16.81
N PHE A 588 12.83 25.63 -15.50
CA PHE A 588 12.74 24.47 -14.60
C PHE A 588 11.54 23.57 -14.96
N SER A 589 10.37 24.17 -15.20
CA SER A 589 9.13 23.43 -15.49
C SER A 589 8.85 23.27 -16.99
N ALA A 590 8.24 22.14 -17.34
CA ALA A 590 7.82 21.85 -18.72
C ALA A 590 6.85 22.90 -19.28
N SER A 591 5.87 23.33 -18.47
CA SER A 591 4.88 24.35 -18.86
C SER A 591 5.52 25.69 -19.21
N LYS A 592 6.48 26.15 -18.40
CA LYS A 592 7.20 27.40 -18.68
C LYS A 592 8.13 27.25 -19.88
N ALA A 593 8.82 26.11 -20.01
CA ALA A 593 9.67 25.80 -21.18
C ALA A 593 8.86 25.85 -22.49
N GLU A 594 7.68 25.22 -22.51
CA GLU A 594 6.78 25.24 -23.67
C GLU A 594 6.27 26.65 -24.00
N LYS A 595 5.90 27.43 -22.97
CA LYS A 595 5.39 28.81 -23.12
C LYS A 595 6.47 29.76 -23.65
N THR A 596 7.68 29.65 -23.14
CA THR A 596 8.82 30.55 -23.46
C THR A 596 9.69 30.07 -24.62
N LYS A 597 9.44 28.85 -25.13
CA LYS A 597 10.17 28.21 -26.24
C LYS A 597 11.66 28.05 -25.95
N VAL A 598 12.00 27.70 -24.71
CA VAL A 598 13.34 27.34 -24.25
C VAL A 598 13.39 25.87 -23.85
N GLU A 599 14.59 25.34 -23.67
CA GLU A 599 14.78 23.96 -23.21
C GLU A 599 14.39 23.82 -21.73
N GLN A 600 13.76 22.69 -21.35
CA GLN A 600 13.52 22.38 -19.94
C GLN A 600 14.85 22.00 -19.27
N ALA A 601 15.08 22.48 -18.05
CA ALA A 601 16.30 22.18 -17.32
C ALA A 601 16.48 20.67 -17.13
N ASN A 602 17.64 20.17 -17.53
CA ASN A 602 18.07 18.79 -17.32
C ASN A 602 19.54 18.79 -16.88
N TYR A 603 19.80 18.24 -15.69
CA TYR A 603 21.11 18.26 -15.05
C TYR A 603 21.95 17.03 -15.41
N ILE A 604 21.40 16.06 -16.14
CA ILE A 604 22.09 14.80 -16.46
C ILE A 604 22.28 14.53 -17.95
N ALA A 605 21.54 15.21 -18.84
CA ALA A 605 21.58 14.94 -20.27
C ALA A 605 21.04 16.09 -21.11
N GLY A 606 21.25 15.99 -22.42
CA GLY A 606 20.60 16.84 -23.42
C GLY A 606 21.25 18.22 -23.60
N PRO A 607 20.64 19.08 -24.44
CA PRO A 607 21.17 20.40 -24.77
C PRO A 607 21.34 21.33 -23.56
N ALA A 608 20.57 21.09 -22.49
CA ALA A 608 20.64 21.86 -21.25
C ALA A 608 22.05 21.87 -20.62
N LEU A 609 22.83 20.78 -20.78
CA LEU A 609 24.18 20.70 -20.21
C LEU A 609 25.11 21.81 -20.71
N GLY A 610 25.09 22.10 -22.02
CA GLY A 610 25.91 23.18 -22.59
C GLY A 610 25.49 24.57 -22.11
N ILE A 611 24.19 24.76 -21.83
CA ILE A 611 23.67 26.02 -21.28
C ILE A 611 24.11 26.15 -19.81
N LEU A 612 23.98 25.09 -19.02
CA LEU A 612 24.43 25.05 -17.63
C LEU A 612 25.94 25.29 -17.50
N GLU A 613 26.76 24.71 -18.38
CA GLU A 613 28.21 24.96 -18.43
C GLU A 613 28.54 26.44 -18.67
N LYS A 614 27.86 27.09 -19.62
CA LYS A 614 28.01 28.53 -19.87
C LYS A 614 27.72 29.36 -18.61
N TYR A 615 26.66 29.03 -17.88
CA TYR A 615 26.32 29.77 -16.65
C TYR A 615 27.20 29.41 -15.46
N LEU A 616 27.79 28.21 -15.44
CA LEU A 616 28.84 27.86 -14.49
C LEU A 616 30.08 28.73 -14.72
N ASP A 617 30.54 28.87 -15.96
CA ASP A 617 31.68 29.74 -16.28
C ASP A 617 31.38 31.21 -15.92
N LYS A 618 30.16 31.68 -16.17
CA LYS A 618 29.71 33.01 -15.74
C LYS A 618 29.77 33.13 -14.21
N ALA A 619 29.24 32.17 -13.48
CA ALA A 619 29.20 32.17 -12.02
C ALA A 619 30.61 32.17 -11.40
N ILE A 620 31.56 31.44 -12.01
CA ILE A 620 32.99 31.46 -11.64
C ILE A 620 33.59 32.85 -11.84
N ASN A 621 33.41 33.43 -13.04
CA ASN A 621 34.01 34.71 -13.40
C ASN A 621 33.48 35.87 -12.56
N GLU A 622 32.20 35.84 -12.21
CA GLU A 622 31.51 36.88 -11.42
C GLU A 622 31.55 36.58 -9.92
N LYS A 623 32.07 35.42 -9.50
CA LYS A 623 31.99 34.90 -8.13
C LYS A 623 30.56 34.97 -7.57
N PHE A 624 29.62 34.55 -8.40
CA PHE A 624 28.19 34.81 -8.23
C PHE A 624 27.63 34.20 -6.94
N ILE A 625 27.03 35.02 -6.08
CA ILE A 625 26.24 34.57 -4.93
C ILE A 625 24.77 34.89 -5.26
N PRO A 626 23.89 33.88 -5.42
CA PRO A 626 22.47 34.14 -5.65
C PRO A 626 21.87 34.87 -4.45
N TYR A 627 20.88 35.74 -4.65
CA TYR A 627 20.19 36.46 -3.57
C TYR A 627 21.15 37.13 -2.57
N ALA A 628 22.17 37.83 -3.08
CA ALA A 628 23.34 38.30 -2.32
C ALA A 628 22.99 39.14 -1.07
N ASN A 629 21.87 39.88 -1.08
CA ASN A 629 21.39 40.66 0.06
C ASN A 629 21.15 39.80 1.32
N VAL A 630 20.83 38.51 1.15
CA VAL A 630 20.67 37.55 2.23
C VAL A 630 21.80 36.55 2.27
N LEU A 631 22.08 35.86 1.17
CA LEU A 631 23.09 34.78 1.16
C LEU A 631 24.52 35.28 1.30
N GLY A 632 24.81 36.53 0.94
CA GLY A 632 26.13 37.14 1.15
C GLY A 632 26.53 37.27 2.63
N LYS A 633 25.60 37.07 3.56
CA LYS A 633 25.88 36.99 5.00
C LYS A 633 26.42 35.61 5.42
N TYR A 634 26.15 34.57 4.64
CA TYR A 634 26.43 33.18 4.96
C TYR A 634 27.43 32.52 4.01
N VAL A 635 27.62 33.09 2.81
CA VAL A 635 28.54 32.61 1.78
C VAL A 635 29.53 33.73 1.45
N THR A 636 30.82 33.40 1.46
CA THR A 636 31.86 34.33 0.99
C THR A 636 32.10 34.14 -0.52
N GLU A 637 32.61 35.17 -1.21
CA GLU A 637 33.01 35.03 -2.62
C GLU A 637 34.02 33.90 -2.83
N ALA A 638 34.91 33.66 -1.85
CA ALA A 638 35.90 32.59 -1.89
C ALA A 638 35.24 31.21 -1.82
N GLU A 639 34.26 31.03 -0.92
CA GLU A 639 33.48 29.80 -0.83
C GLU A 639 32.65 29.56 -2.11
N ALA A 640 31.97 30.60 -2.62
CA ALA A 640 31.20 30.48 -3.86
C ALA A 640 32.09 30.04 -5.02
N LEU A 641 33.24 30.69 -5.19
CA LEU A 641 34.22 30.32 -6.20
C LEU A 641 34.75 28.90 -6.01
N GLU A 642 35.02 28.47 -4.78
CA GLU A 642 35.44 27.10 -4.48
C GLU A 642 34.37 26.08 -4.92
N ARG A 643 33.11 26.28 -4.54
CA ARG A 643 32.01 25.38 -4.91
C ARG A 643 31.79 25.31 -6.41
N TYR A 644 31.84 26.43 -7.13
CA TYR A 644 31.72 26.39 -8.59
C TYR A 644 32.91 25.69 -9.26
N ASN A 645 34.13 25.87 -8.75
CA ASN A 645 35.29 25.13 -9.25
C ASN A 645 35.18 23.62 -8.96
N ASN A 646 34.61 23.24 -7.81
CA ASN A 646 34.29 21.84 -7.50
C ASN A 646 33.28 21.28 -8.51
N LEU A 647 32.20 22.01 -8.77
CA LEU A 647 31.17 21.64 -9.75
C LEU A 647 31.74 21.55 -11.17
N LYS A 648 32.67 22.43 -11.55
CA LYS A 648 33.35 22.36 -12.85
C LYS A 648 34.15 21.08 -13.00
N ARG A 649 34.96 20.72 -12.01
CA ARG A 649 35.70 19.44 -12.00
C ARG A 649 34.77 18.22 -12.00
N TRP A 650 33.64 18.32 -11.31
CA TRP A 650 32.61 17.28 -11.33
C TRP A 650 32.06 17.08 -12.74
N TYR A 651 31.63 18.16 -13.40
CA TYR A 651 31.12 18.10 -14.78
C TYR A 651 32.18 17.58 -15.77
N GLU A 652 33.43 18.05 -15.68
CA GLU A 652 34.54 17.56 -16.51
C GLU A 652 34.82 16.06 -16.29
N SER A 653 34.61 15.55 -15.07
CA SER A 653 34.82 14.14 -14.73
C SER A 653 33.63 13.23 -15.04
N LYS A 654 32.40 13.71 -14.86
CA LYS A 654 31.17 12.89 -14.87
C LYS A 654 30.26 13.17 -16.06
N GLY A 655 30.41 14.32 -16.70
CA GLY A 655 29.60 14.77 -17.83
C GLY A 655 28.20 15.28 -17.45
N HIS A 656 27.94 15.56 -16.17
CA HIS A 656 26.65 16.07 -15.69
C HIS A 656 26.79 17.01 -14.48
N PHE A 657 25.73 17.74 -14.13
CA PHE A 657 25.71 18.72 -13.04
C PHE A 657 24.95 18.25 -11.80
N LEU A 658 24.31 17.07 -11.85
CA LEU A 658 23.62 16.52 -10.67
C LEU A 658 24.63 16.07 -9.60
N VAL A 659 24.67 16.79 -8.47
CA VAL A 659 25.54 16.53 -7.32
C VAL A 659 24.67 16.29 -6.10
N GLY A 660 24.97 15.22 -5.35
CA GLY A 660 24.25 14.84 -4.15
C GLY A 660 25.16 14.66 -2.93
N ASN A 661 24.61 14.05 -1.89
CA ASN A 661 25.28 13.68 -0.64
C ASN A 661 24.83 12.31 -0.09
N GLY A 662 24.10 11.54 -0.90
CA GLY A 662 23.54 10.24 -0.54
C GLY A 662 24.58 9.10 -0.40
N PRO A 663 24.11 7.88 -0.09
CA PRO A 663 24.94 6.67 0.05
C PRO A 663 25.59 6.22 -1.26
N VAL A 664 25.09 6.71 -2.39
CA VAL A 664 25.64 6.51 -3.73
C VAL A 664 25.66 7.85 -4.48
N TYR A 665 26.46 7.92 -5.53
CA TYR A 665 26.49 9.07 -6.44
C TYR A 665 26.34 8.61 -7.89
N LEU A 666 25.86 9.52 -8.76
CA LEU A 666 25.68 9.25 -10.18
C LEU A 666 27.06 9.25 -10.86
N GLU A 667 27.46 8.10 -11.38
CA GLU A 667 28.77 7.94 -12.03
C GLU A 667 28.66 8.18 -13.53
N LYS A 668 27.61 7.67 -14.17
CA LYS A 668 27.42 7.74 -15.62
C LYS A 668 25.95 7.65 -16.00
N VAL A 669 25.58 8.38 -17.05
CA VAL A 669 24.30 8.28 -17.74
C VAL A 669 24.54 7.99 -19.21
N ASP A 670 23.81 7.02 -19.77
CA ASP A 670 23.74 6.75 -21.20
C ASP A 670 22.28 6.73 -21.63
N THR A 671 21.80 7.85 -22.16
CA THR A 671 20.40 7.98 -22.60
C THR A 671 20.11 7.20 -23.89
N THR A 672 21.14 6.83 -24.66
CA THR A 672 20.97 6.04 -25.90
C THR A 672 20.82 4.57 -25.58
N ALA A 673 21.70 4.03 -24.72
CA ALA A 673 21.60 2.66 -24.25
C ALA A 673 20.54 2.47 -23.15
N ARG A 674 20.01 3.58 -22.62
CA ARG A 674 19.08 3.64 -21.47
C ARG A 674 19.66 2.97 -20.22
N ILE A 675 20.85 3.44 -19.81
CA ILE A 675 21.61 2.91 -18.68
C ILE A 675 21.99 4.05 -17.72
N VAL A 676 21.84 3.79 -16.41
CA VAL A 676 22.38 4.60 -15.31
C VAL A 676 23.38 3.76 -14.52
N VAL A 677 24.54 4.33 -14.19
CA VAL A 677 25.51 3.73 -13.27
C VAL A 677 25.63 4.59 -12.02
N LEU A 678 25.40 3.97 -10.87
CA LEU A 678 25.60 4.57 -9.54
C LEU A 678 26.81 3.90 -8.87
N LYS A 679 27.60 4.66 -8.12
CA LYS A 679 28.72 4.13 -7.33
C LYS A 679 28.59 4.50 -5.87
N ALA A 680 29.10 3.64 -4.98
CA ALA A 680 29.08 3.87 -3.55
C ALA A 680 29.82 5.16 -3.17
N ASN A 681 29.15 6.00 -2.37
CA ASN A 681 29.79 7.15 -1.73
C ASN A 681 30.55 6.66 -0.49
N ARG A 682 31.83 6.33 -0.65
CA ARG A 682 32.67 5.88 0.48
C ARG A 682 33.03 6.99 1.46
N GLU A 683 32.73 8.26 1.14
CA GLU A 683 32.84 9.40 2.07
C GLU A 683 31.54 9.64 2.85
N PHE A 684 30.47 8.87 2.61
CA PHE A 684 29.20 9.00 3.34
C PHE A 684 29.40 8.87 4.85
N VAL A 685 28.60 9.59 5.64
CA VAL A 685 28.84 9.69 7.09
C VAL A 685 28.47 8.41 7.83
N ASP A 686 27.36 7.76 7.45
CA ASP A 686 26.87 6.55 8.11
C ASP A 686 27.54 5.28 7.55
N THR A 687 27.68 4.28 8.43
CA THR A 687 27.99 2.91 8.02
C THR A 687 26.76 2.23 7.42
N ALA A 688 27.01 1.32 6.48
CA ALA A 688 25.98 0.63 5.70
C ALA A 688 25.03 -0.23 6.55
N ASP A 689 25.40 -0.56 7.79
CA ASP A 689 24.59 -1.36 8.72
C ASP A 689 23.48 -0.56 9.43
N LYS A 690 23.51 0.79 9.42
CA LYS A 690 22.57 1.67 10.13
C LYS A 690 21.10 1.32 9.89
N TRP A 691 20.74 1.03 8.64
CA TRP A 691 19.35 0.82 8.22
C TRP A 691 18.98 -0.65 8.03
N LEU A 692 19.86 -1.61 8.38
CA LEU A 692 19.60 -3.04 8.15
C LEU A 692 18.41 -3.60 8.92
N LYS A 693 17.93 -2.91 9.96
CA LYS A 693 16.67 -3.25 10.63
C LYS A 693 15.45 -3.27 9.70
N PHE A 694 15.54 -2.62 8.53
CA PHE A 694 14.52 -2.64 7.48
C PHE A 694 14.80 -3.63 6.35
N SER A 695 15.66 -4.64 6.57
CA SER A 695 15.90 -5.68 5.55
C SER A 695 14.67 -6.54 5.30
N GLU A 696 13.79 -6.69 6.30
CA GLU A 696 12.62 -7.54 6.22
C GLU A 696 11.54 -7.03 7.17
N PRO A 697 10.28 -6.88 6.72
CA PRO A 697 9.18 -6.49 7.60
C PRO A 697 8.82 -7.64 8.54
N MET A 698 8.66 -7.34 9.82
CA MET A 698 8.20 -8.30 10.83
C MET A 698 6.68 -8.51 10.70
N ILE A 699 6.19 -9.02 9.57
CA ILE A 699 4.75 -9.27 9.37
C ILE A 699 4.30 -10.38 10.33
N PRO A 700 3.31 -10.15 11.22
CA PRO A 700 2.86 -11.16 12.16
C PRO A 700 2.29 -12.43 11.49
N GLU A 701 2.65 -13.60 11.99
CA GLU A 701 2.02 -14.89 11.69
C GLU A 701 0.98 -15.19 12.78
N VAL A 702 -0.30 -15.21 12.42
CA VAL A 702 -1.42 -15.34 13.37
C VAL A 702 -2.10 -16.70 13.24
N LYS A 703 -2.35 -17.35 14.37
CA LYS A 703 -3.15 -18.58 14.45
C LYS A 703 -4.17 -18.48 15.58
N ILE A 704 -5.37 -18.98 15.34
CA ILE A 704 -6.45 -19.02 16.33
C ILE A 704 -6.80 -20.46 16.66
N THR A 705 -7.08 -20.72 17.93
CA THR A 705 -7.55 -22.02 18.41
C THR A 705 -8.99 -21.87 18.89
N LEU A 706 -9.92 -22.42 18.13
CA LEU A 706 -11.36 -22.28 18.36
C LEU A 706 -11.98 -23.62 18.75
N GLU A 707 -12.86 -23.58 19.76
CA GLU A 707 -13.78 -24.67 20.04
C GLU A 707 -14.85 -24.77 18.92
N PRO A 708 -15.31 -25.98 18.58
CA PRO A 708 -16.29 -26.19 17.49
C PRO A 708 -17.66 -25.56 17.80
N THR A 709 -17.96 -25.37 19.09
CA THR A 709 -19.22 -24.82 19.56
C THR A 709 -18.97 -23.82 20.69
N ILE A 710 -19.63 -22.66 20.62
CA ILE A 710 -19.75 -21.71 21.72
C ILE A 710 -21.18 -21.78 22.27
N LEU A 711 -21.30 -22.00 23.57
CA LEU A 711 -22.60 -22.11 24.25
C LEU A 711 -23.09 -20.74 24.71
N ARG A 712 -24.33 -20.41 24.35
CA ARG A 712 -24.99 -19.16 24.76
C ARG A 712 -25.15 -19.12 26.29
N GLY A 713 -24.77 -17.99 26.89
CA GLY A 713 -24.85 -17.79 28.36
C GLY A 713 -23.69 -18.38 29.15
N LEU A 714 -22.67 -18.93 28.46
CA LEU A 714 -21.41 -19.34 29.07
C LEU A 714 -20.25 -18.50 28.52
N PRO A 715 -19.17 -18.32 29.30
CA PRO A 715 -17.97 -17.68 28.78
C PRO A 715 -17.30 -18.60 27.77
N SER A 716 -16.63 -18.01 26.78
CA SER A 716 -15.80 -18.74 25.82
C SER A 716 -14.45 -18.05 25.70
N GLU A 717 -13.39 -18.84 25.65
CA GLU A 717 -12.02 -18.37 25.47
C GLU A 717 -11.49 -18.86 24.12
N VAL A 718 -10.81 -17.96 23.40
CA VAL A 718 -10.14 -18.27 22.13
C VAL A 718 -8.70 -17.82 22.24
N ASP A 719 -7.77 -18.76 22.13
CA ASP A 719 -6.35 -18.45 22.15
C ASP A 719 -5.87 -17.99 20.77
N VAL A 720 -5.11 -16.90 20.76
CA VAL A 720 -4.51 -16.28 19.57
C VAL A 720 -2.99 -16.32 19.71
N SER A 721 -2.34 -17.11 18.86
CA SER A 721 -0.88 -17.14 18.76
C SER A 721 -0.43 -16.14 17.71
N VAL A 722 0.55 -15.30 18.07
CA VAL A 722 1.16 -14.33 17.14
C VAL A 722 2.68 -14.54 17.16
N THR A 723 3.26 -14.86 16.02
CA THR A 723 4.70 -15.16 15.91
C THR A 723 5.31 -14.45 14.71
N PHE A 724 6.63 -14.46 14.59
CA PHE A 724 7.34 -14.10 13.37
C PHE A 724 8.50 -15.07 13.19
N LYS A 725 8.54 -15.80 12.07
CA LYS A 725 9.53 -16.88 11.84
C LYS A 725 9.56 -17.90 12.97
N GLY A 726 8.39 -18.23 13.51
CA GLY A 726 8.21 -19.13 14.64
C GLY A 726 8.67 -18.60 16.01
N GLN A 727 9.17 -17.36 16.10
CA GLN A 727 9.51 -16.73 17.38
C GLN A 727 8.30 -15.96 17.95
N PRO A 728 8.08 -15.98 19.28
CA PRO A 728 7.04 -15.21 19.92
C PRO A 728 7.14 -13.71 19.60
N TYR A 729 6.03 -13.11 19.15
CA TYR A 729 5.97 -11.68 18.88
C TYR A 729 5.88 -10.91 20.21
N SER A 730 6.64 -9.82 20.38
CA SER A 730 6.61 -9.09 21.66
C SER A 730 5.27 -8.36 21.85
N THR A 731 4.71 -8.46 23.05
CA THR A 731 3.50 -7.74 23.46
C THR A 731 3.64 -6.22 23.35
N ARG A 732 4.86 -5.68 23.52
CA ARG A 732 5.13 -4.24 23.41
C ARG A 732 5.04 -3.71 21.97
N ASP A 733 5.27 -4.60 21.00
CA ASP A 733 5.32 -4.30 19.56
C ASP A 733 3.97 -4.54 18.86
N ILE A 734 2.96 -5.02 19.59
CA ILE A 734 1.58 -5.11 19.12
C ILE A 734 0.86 -3.80 19.46
N GLN A 735 0.20 -3.20 18.47
CA GLN A 735 -0.65 -2.03 18.68
C GLN A 735 -2.00 -2.45 19.26
N PHE A 736 -2.65 -3.44 18.64
CA PHE A 736 -3.85 -4.09 19.16
C PHE A 736 -4.10 -5.44 18.48
N ILE A 737 -4.91 -6.27 19.12
CA ILE A 737 -5.56 -7.43 18.50
C ILE A 737 -7.06 -7.25 18.70
N LYS A 738 -7.79 -7.01 17.60
CA LYS A 738 -9.26 -6.91 17.59
C LYS A 738 -9.86 -8.23 17.14
N TYR A 739 -11.07 -8.52 17.61
CA TYR A 739 -11.89 -9.57 17.03
C TYR A 739 -13.26 -9.03 16.62
N VAL A 740 -13.82 -9.59 15.54
CA VAL A 740 -15.16 -9.30 15.05
C VAL A 740 -15.89 -10.64 14.86
N ILE A 741 -17.00 -10.83 15.57
CA ILE A 741 -17.87 -12.01 15.40
C ILE A 741 -19.06 -11.60 14.55
N ILE A 742 -19.19 -12.26 13.40
CA ILE A 742 -20.26 -12.00 12.44
C ILE A 742 -21.14 -13.25 12.33
N GLY A 743 -22.41 -13.10 12.69
CA GLY A 743 -23.43 -14.13 12.51
C GLY A 743 -24.28 -13.93 11.25
N PRO A 744 -25.22 -14.86 10.97
CA PRO A 744 -26.09 -14.77 9.81
C PRO A 744 -27.00 -13.53 9.86
N MET A 745 -27.51 -13.16 11.04
CA MET A 745 -28.33 -11.96 11.28
C MET A 745 -27.93 -11.26 12.58
N GLY A 746 -27.88 -9.91 12.59
CA GLY A 746 -27.58 -9.09 13.77
C GLY A 746 -26.32 -8.24 13.63
N GLU A 747 -26.12 -7.33 14.59
CA GLU A 747 -24.93 -6.48 14.69
C GLU A 747 -23.68 -7.33 15.00
N PRO A 748 -22.50 -6.99 14.43
CA PRO A 748 -21.27 -7.68 14.73
C PRO A 748 -20.87 -7.45 16.19
N LEU A 749 -20.40 -8.51 16.87
CA LEU A 749 -19.77 -8.36 18.18
C LEU A 749 -18.30 -8.02 17.99
N VAL A 750 -17.86 -6.88 18.53
CA VAL A 750 -16.47 -6.42 18.46
C VAL A 750 -15.84 -6.43 19.84
N GLY A 751 -14.57 -6.85 19.91
CA GLY A 751 -13.77 -6.74 21.13
C GLY A 751 -12.28 -6.78 20.85
N SER A 752 -11.48 -6.88 21.91
CA SER A 752 -10.02 -6.99 21.83
C SER A 752 -9.53 -8.22 22.58
N ALA A 753 -8.39 -8.76 22.16
CA ALA A 753 -7.71 -9.84 22.87
C ALA A 753 -6.79 -9.27 23.96
N GLU A 754 -6.67 -9.98 25.08
CA GLU A 754 -5.78 -9.63 26.19
C GLU A 754 -4.42 -10.35 26.05
N PRO A 755 -3.30 -9.68 26.31
CA PRO A 755 -1.99 -10.33 26.29
C PRO A 755 -1.83 -11.29 27.46
N ILE A 756 -1.36 -12.52 27.20
CA ILE A 756 -0.95 -13.46 28.26
C ILE A 756 0.57 -13.37 28.45
N VAL A 757 1.30 -13.55 27.36
CA VAL A 757 2.77 -13.50 27.29
C VAL A 757 3.16 -13.17 25.85
N ASP A 758 4.42 -12.81 25.63
CA ASP A 758 4.94 -12.69 24.27
C ASP A 758 4.57 -13.93 23.44
N GLY A 759 3.95 -13.71 22.30
CA GLY A 759 3.48 -14.75 21.40
C GLY A 759 2.07 -15.32 21.64
N LEU A 760 1.40 -14.98 22.75
CA LEU A 760 0.09 -15.52 23.10
C LEU A 760 -0.88 -14.49 23.70
N TRP A 761 -2.07 -14.43 23.13
CA TRP A 761 -3.19 -13.59 23.55
C TRP A 761 -4.46 -14.43 23.71
N ARG A 762 -5.44 -13.88 24.41
CA ARG A 762 -6.73 -14.52 24.63
C ARG A 762 -7.88 -13.59 24.36
N ILE A 763 -8.82 -14.06 23.57
CA ILE A 763 -10.13 -13.45 23.40
C ILE A 763 -11.06 -14.06 24.44
N ILE A 764 -11.68 -13.22 25.26
CA ILE A 764 -12.69 -13.64 26.24
C ILE A 764 -14.04 -13.12 25.74
N ILE A 765 -14.96 -14.05 25.46
CA ILE A 765 -16.34 -13.75 25.11
C ILE A 765 -17.18 -14.01 26.35
N GLU A 766 -17.59 -12.92 26.99
CA GLU A 766 -18.36 -12.96 28.23
C GLU A 766 -19.76 -13.60 28.02
N PRO A 767 -20.34 -14.23 29.06
CA PRO A 767 -21.69 -14.81 28.99
C PRO A 767 -22.75 -13.87 28.41
N GLU A 768 -22.71 -12.60 28.78
CA GLU A 768 -23.65 -11.56 28.34
C GLU A 768 -23.56 -11.33 26.83
N LYS A 769 -22.34 -11.47 26.27
CA LYS A 769 -22.07 -11.36 24.84
C LYS A 769 -22.46 -12.63 24.08
N THR A 770 -22.24 -13.82 24.64
CA THR A 770 -22.66 -15.07 23.98
C THR A 770 -24.18 -15.21 23.93
N VAL A 771 -24.92 -14.62 24.89
CA VAL A 771 -26.40 -14.64 24.88
C VAL A 771 -26.98 -13.86 23.71
N VAL A 772 -26.39 -12.73 23.32
CA VAL A 772 -26.93 -11.89 22.24
C VAL A 772 -26.59 -12.38 20.84
N LEU A 773 -25.64 -13.32 20.71
CA LEU A 773 -25.32 -13.93 19.43
C LEU A 773 -26.46 -14.87 18.98
N PRO A 774 -26.88 -14.80 17.70
CA PRO A 774 -27.88 -15.72 17.15
C PRO A 774 -27.33 -17.16 17.13
N SER A 775 -28.19 -18.16 17.38
CA SER A 775 -27.82 -19.56 17.15
C SER A 775 -27.49 -19.78 15.67
N GLY A 776 -26.47 -20.59 15.38
CA GLY A 776 -26.02 -20.90 14.03
C GLY A 776 -24.51 -20.69 13.82
N PRO A 777 -24.02 -20.91 12.59
CA PRO A 777 -22.61 -20.71 12.27
C PRO A 777 -22.23 -19.23 12.36
N VAL A 778 -21.10 -18.94 12.97
CA VAL A 778 -20.52 -17.61 13.06
C VAL A 778 -19.07 -17.64 12.63
N SER A 779 -18.62 -16.58 11.99
CA SER A 779 -17.20 -16.32 11.74
C SER A 779 -16.63 -15.42 12.83
N ILE A 780 -15.41 -15.72 13.27
CA ILE A 780 -14.61 -14.91 14.18
C ILE A 780 -13.39 -14.44 13.41
N ASP A 781 -13.39 -13.18 13.00
CA ASP A 781 -12.25 -12.50 12.39
C ASP A 781 -11.34 -11.97 13.49
N VAL A 782 -10.07 -12.33 13.47
CA VAL A 782 -9.04 -11.81 14.38
C VAL A 782 -8.07 -10.97 13.58
N ILE A 783 -7.89 -9.72 14.00
CA ILE A 783 -7.15 -8.66 13.30
C ILE A 783 -6.01 -8.21 14.20
N VAL A 784 -4.79 -8.46 13.77
CA VAL A 784 -3.56 -8.13 14.50
C VAL A 784 -2.88 -6.97 13.79
N VAL A 785 -2.58 -5.91 14.55
CA VAL A 785 -1.82 -4.74 14.06
C VAL A 785 -0.56 -4.58 14.90
N SER A 786 0.60 -4.53 14.25
CA SER A 786 1.89 -4.28 14.89
C SER A 786 2.27 -2.81 14.83
N LYS A 787 3.08 -2.34 15.78
CA LYS A 787 3.77 -1.04 15.71
C LYS A 787 4.96 -1.04 14.75
N LEU A 788 5.47 -2.23 14.40
CA LEU A 788 6.66 -2.39 13.54
C LEU A 788 6.29 -2.54 12.06
N VAL A 789 5.03 -2.86 11.76
CA VAL A 789 4.50 -3.01 10.40
C VAL A 789 3.07 -2.49 10.38
N GLY A 790 2.79 -1.49 9.54
CA GLY A 790 1.50 -0.83 9.37
C GLY A 790 0.47 -1.65 8.58
N MET A 791 0.79 -2.90 8.26
CA MET A 791 -0.13 -3.82 7.60
C MET A 791 -0.86 -4.69 8.63
N PRO A 792 -2.21 -4.70 8.64
CA PRO A 792 -2.96 -5.63 9.46
C PRO A 792 -2.82 -7.05 8.95
N VAL A 793 -2.76 -8.00 9.87
CA VAL A 793 -2.86 -9.44 9.56
C VAL A 793 -4.19 -9.94 10.09
N MET A 794 -4.95 -10.61 9.23
CA MET A 794 -6.27 -11.10 9.54
C MET A 794 -6.30 -12.63 9.42
N THR A 795 -6.96 -13.28 10.37
CA THR A 795 -7.31 -14.70 10.26
C THR A 795 -8.76 -14.87 10.67
N THR A 796 -9.49 -15.72 9.93
CA THR A 796 -10.90 -16.01 10.20
C THR A 796 -11.02 -17.45 10.66
N GLY A 797 -11.83 -17.68 11.69
CA GLY A 797 -12.24 -19.02 12.08
C GLY A 797 -13.75 -19.13 12.11
N VAL A 798 -14.25 -20.34 11.97
CA VAL A 798 -15.70 -20.62 11.97
C VAL A 798 -16.02 -21.52 13.15
N THR A 799 -17.06 -21.15 13.89
CA THR A 799 -17.61 -21.94 15.00
C THR A 799 -19.13 -21.85 14.98
N THR A 800 -19.81 -22.65 15.80
CA THR A 800 -21.28 -22.64 15.89
C THR A 800 -21.73 -22.12 17.24
N ILE A 801 -22.64 -21.15 17.26
CA ILE A 801 -23.33 -20.72 18.47
C ILE A 801 -24.52 -21.66 18.70
N MET A 802 -24.61 -22.27 19.89
CA MET A 802 -25.74 -23.12 20.29
C MET A 802 -26.28 -22.71 21.66
N SER A 803 -27.59 -22.81 21.85
CA SER A 803 -28.17 -22.85 23.20
C SER A 803 -27.79 -24.15 23.90
N ILE A 804 -27.82 -24.14 25.24
CA ILE A 804 -27.54 -25.34 26.04
C ILE A 804 -28.47 -26.50 25.65
N SER A 805 -29.75 -26.23 25.37
CA SER A 805 -30.70 -27.27 24.93
C SER A 805 -30.34 -27.85 23.56
N GLU A 806 -30.02 -27.00 22.57
CA GLU A 806 -29.62 -27.46 21.23
C GLU A 806 -28.36 -28.32 21.29
N TYR A 807 -27.40 -27.93 22.13
CA TYR A 807 -26.18 -28.70 22.36
C TYR A 807 -26.46 -30.06 23.00
N LEU A 808 -27.26 -30.09 24.08
CA LEU A 808 -27.64 -31.35 24.74
C LEU A 808 -28.42 -32.28 23.82
N ASP A 809 -29.34 -31.76 23.01
CA ASP A 809 -30.09 -32.54 22.03
C ASP A 809 -29.17 -33.12 20.94
N SER A 810 -28.21 -32.32 20.46
CA SER A 810 -27.16 -32.76 19.52
C SER A 810 -26.32 -33.90 20.10
N GLU A 811 -25.82 -33.73 21.33
CA GLU A 811 -25.02 -34.76 22.00
C GLU A 811 -25.84 -36.02 22.30
N LEU A 812 -27.12 -35.88 22.66
CA LEU A 812 -28.03 -37.00 22.86
C LEU A 812 -28.29 -37.74 21.54
N ALA A 813 -28.46 -37.03 20.43
CA ALA A 813 -28.63 -37.63 19.12
C ALA A 813 -27.38 -38.40 18.67
N LYS A 814 -26.17 -37.83 18.86
CA LYS A 814 -24.90 -38.52 18.61
C LYS A 814 -24.78 -39.79 19.46
N ALA A 815 -25.04 -39.68 20.76
CA ALA A 815 -25.03 -40.83 21.65
C ALA A 815 -26.03 -41.90 21.19
N LYS A 816 -27.23 -41.51 20.74
CA LYS A 816 -28.23 -42.43 20.22
C LYS A 816 -27.73 -43.15 18.96
N VAL A 817 -27.13 -42.44 18.01
CA VAL A 817 -26.53 -43.04 16.80
C VAL A 817 -25.40 -44.00 17.17
N ASP A 818 -24.51 -43.63 18.09
CA ASP A 818 -23.44 -44.49 18.58
C ASP A 818 -23.98 -45.76 19.25
N TYR A 819 -25.04 -45.63 20.06
CA TYR A 819 -25.71 -46.77 20.68
C TYR A 819 -26.43 -47.63 19.65
N GLU A 820 -27.10 -47.05 18.66
CA GLU A 820 -27.73 -47.79 17.55
C GLU A 820 -26.69 -48.55 16.72
N ALA A 821 -25.53 -47.94 16.44
CA ALA A 821 -24.41 -48.58 15.76
C ALA A 821 -23.84 -49.75 16.58
N LYS A 822 -23.62 -49.56 17.90
CA LYS A 822 -23.19 -50.63 18.81
C LYS A 822 -24.21 -51.77 18.92
N ILE A 823 -25.51 -51.45 19.01
CA ILE A 823 -26.59 -52.43 19.05
C ILE A 823 -26.66 -53.21 17.74
N SER A 824 -26.49 -52.54 16.59
CA SER A 824 -26.42 -53.19 15.28
C SER A 824 -25.23 -54.14 15.19
N GLY A 825 -24.05 -53.70 15.64
CA GLY A 825 -22.85 -54.54 15.74
C GLY A 825 -23.06 -55.77 16.63
N LEU A 826 -23.62 -55.59 17.83
CA LEU A 826 -23.95 -56.69 18.75
C LEU A 826 -24.98 -57.66 18.17
N ARG A 827 -25.99 -57.15 17.42
CA ARG A 827 -26.95 -58.01 16.71
C ARG A 827 -26.27 -58.81 15.60
N GLY A 828 -25.34 -58.21 14.87
CA GLY A 828 -24.49 -58.92 13.90
C GLY A 828 -23.72 -60.05 14.57
N GLU A 829 -22.94 -59.77 15.61
CA GLU A 829 -22.18 -60.77 16.36
C GLU A 829 -23.06 -61.88 16.95
N LEU A 830 -24.25 -61.54 17.45
CA LEU A 830 -25.20 -62.51 17.97
C LEU A 830 -25.75 -63.40 16.86
N THR A 831 -26.05 -62.84 15.68
CA THR A 831 -26.54 -63.58 14.51
C THR A 831 -25.46 -64.56 14.04
N ASP A 832 -24.22 -64.10 13.91
CA ASP A 832 -23.08 -64.95 13.54
C ASP A 832 -22.89 -66.10 14.52
N LYS A 833 -23.01 -65.84 15.83
CA LYS A 833 -22.94 -66.90 16.86
C LYS A 833 -24.11 -67.87 16.79
N VAL A 834 -25.33 -67.41 16.50
CA VAL A 834 -26.51 -68.27 16.35
C VAL A 834 -26.34 -69.16 15.12
N ASP A 835 -25.85 -68.62 14.00
CA ASP A 835 -25.55 -69.39 12.79
C ASP A 835 -24.44 -70.41 13.02
N GLU A 836 -23.38 -70.03 13.75
CA GLU A 836 -22.33 -70.96 14.16
C GLU A 836 -22.89 -72.09 15.05
N LEU A 837 -23.74 -71.75 16.02
CA LEU A 837 -24.38 -72.73 16.91
C LEU A 837 -25.32 -73.66 16.13
N SER A 838 -26.11 -73.12 15.20
CA SER A 838 -27.00 -73.89 14.33
C SER A 838 -26.20 -74.86 13.48
N SER A 839 -25.09 -74.42 12.88
CA SER A 839 -24.20 -75.28 12.10
C SER A 839 -23.61 -76.42 12.94
N LYS A 840 -23.25 -76.13 14.21
CA LYS A 840 -22.76 -77.14 15.16
C LYS A 840 -23.86 -78.14 15.51
N ILE A 841 -25.10 -77.68 15.75
CA ILE A 841 -26.27 -78.52 16.04
C ILE A 841 -26.60 -79.42 14.84
N ASP A 842 -26.54 -78.90 13.62
CA ASP A 842 -26.76 -79.68 12.39
C ASP A 842 -25.68 -80.75 12.22
N SER A 843 -24.41 -80.40 12.48
CA SER A 843 -23.31 -81.37 12.46
C SER A 843 -23.49 -82.47 13.51
N LEU A 844 -23.98 -82.12 14.71
CA LEU A 844 -24.22 -83.05 15.80
C LEU A 844 -25.40 -83.96 15.48
N SER A 845 -26.50 -83.43 14.95
CA SER A 845 -27.66 -84.21 14.51
C SER A 845 -27.28 -85.19 13.39
N SER A 846 -26.43 -84.76 12.45
CA SER A 846 -25.88 -85.63 11.41
C SER A 846 -25.03 -86.77 11.98
N MET A 847 -24.16 -86.46 12.95
CA MET A 847 -23.37 -87.47 13.68
C MET A 847 -24.26 -88.44 14.45
N VAL A 848 -25.27 -87.95 15.17
CA VAL A 848 -26.23 -88.78 15.90
C VAL A 848 -26.97 -89.69 14.93
N ASN A 849 -27.53 -89.16 13.84
CA ASN A 849 -28.22 -89.97 12.82
C ASN A 849 -27.30 -91.04 12.21
N THR A 850 -26.03 -90.72 11.98
CA THR A 850 -25.03 -91.67 11.51
C THR A 850 -24.76 -92.77 12.54
N LEU A 851 -24.62 -92.42 13.82
CA LEU A 851 -24.47 -93.38 14.92
C LEU A 851 -25.72 -94.26 15.09
N THR A 852 -26.92 -93.70 14.96
CA THR A 852 -28.17 -94.45 15.00
C THR A 852 -28.28 -95.42 13.82
N ALA A 853 -27.88 -95.01 12.61
CA ALA A 853 -27.82 -95.87 11.44
C ALA A 853 -26.82 -97.01 11.62
N ILE A 854 -25.63 -96.73 12.17
CA ILE A 854 -24.62 -97.74 12.51
C ILE A 854 -25.16 -98.71 13.57
N ALA A 855 -25.87 -98.22 14.59
CA ALA A 855 -26.48 -99.05 15.62
C ALA A 855 -27.56 -99.98 15.04
N VAL A 856 -28.42 -99.47 14.15
CA VAL A 856 -29.44 -100.26 13.45
C VAL A 856 -28.80 -101.33 12.56
N VAL A 857 -27.77 -100.97 11.80
CA VAL A 857 -26.99 -101.93 10.98
C VAL A 857 -26.34 -102.98 11.88
N SER A 858 -25.79 -102.59 13.02
CA SER A 858 -25.17 -103.52 13.99
C SER A 858 -26.20 -104.47 14.59
N ILE A 859 -27.42 -104.00 14.89
CA ILE A 859 -28.54 -104.84 15.34
C ILE A 859 -28.97 -105.81 14.23
N ILE A 860 -29.06 -105.35 12.99
CA ILE A 860 -29.38 -106.21 11.83
C ILE A 860 -28.30 -107.29 11.64
N ILE A 861 -27.03 -106.93 11.72
CA ILE A 861 -25.89 -107.87 11.65
C ILE A 861 -25.95 -108.87 12.80
N ALA A 862 -26.28 -108.44 14.02
CA ALA A 862 -26.45 -109.33 15.17
C ALA A 862 -27.61 -110.32 14.95
N ILE A 863 -28.76 -109.85 14.45
CA ILE A 863 -29.91 -110.70 14.11
C ILE A 863 -29.56 -111.71 13.01
N ILE A 864 -28.85 -111.28 11.96
CA ILE A 864 -28.37 -112.15 10.88
C ILE A 864 -27.38 -113.19 11.41
N SER A 865 -26.49 -112.80 12.33
CA SER A 865 -25.51 -113.69 12.95
C SER A 865 -26.19 -114.75 13.85
N VAL A 866 -27.26 -114.38 14.56
CA VAL A 866 -28.09 -115.32 15.33
C VAL A 866 -28.89 -116.24 14.40
N ALA A 867 -29.47 -115.72 13.31
CA ALA A 867 -30.20 -116.52 12.32
C ALA A 867 -29.30 -117.52 11.57
N LEU A 868 -28.06 -117.15 11.26
CA LEU A 868 -27.07 -118.03 10.62
C LEU A 868 -26.63 -119.20 11.51
N GLN A 869 -26.71 -119.08 12.84
CA GLN A 869 -26.47 -120.21 13.74
C GLN A 869 -27.55 -121.31 13.64
N PHE A 870 -28.75 -120.99 13.18
CA PHE A 870 -29.85 -121.97 13.02
C PHE A 870 -29.86 -122.69 11.66
N VAL A 871 -29.05 -122.28 10.68
CA VAL A 871 -29.03 -122.90 9.33
C VAL A 871 -27.94 -123.98 9.17
N ARG A 872 -27.16 -124.27 10.23
CA ARG A 872 -26.14 -125.34 10.23
C ARG A 872 -26.29 -126.29 11.41
N ARG A 873 -27.39 -127.04 11.46
CA ARG A 873 -27.47 -128.46 11.94
C ARG A 873 -28.94 -128.88 12.05
N LYS A 874 -29.26 -129.99 11.35
CA LYS A 874 -30.33 -130.97 11.59
C LYS A 874 -31.72 -130.48 12.00
#